data_AF-A0A831TPX5-F1
#
_entry.id   AF-A0A831TPX5-F1
#
_cell.length_a   1.000
_cell.length_b   1.000
_cell.length_c   1.000
_cell.angle_alpha   90.00
_cell.angle_beta   90.00
_cell.angle_gamma   90.00
#
_symmetry.space_group_name_H-M   'P 1'
#
loop_
_entity.id
_entity.type
_entity.pdbx_description
1 polymer ?
#
loop_
_entity_poly.entity_id
_entity_poly.type
_entity_poly.pdbx_seq_one_letter_code
_entity_poly.pdbx_strand_id
1 'polypeptide(L)'
;MGNGGRNSSAIAPHLHSVIAVPSCRGTRRRRGSGPLAGEARFAGVDRRGWGTARLLTCGSFARAAQPPRKENSHASLACCIRPRRGADRPRGDGVWRFPPPAGTRRHLEARHHPRIGGRAALDSPRTAARTRPGFPDADLRTGREADDGRQRDGPVAPAGGRLGGQRREAADEPECRRQRTRRHPRRLPARGRWQDALDRGERCRSDGKRGSLLHEAIAGCEGEVSPDSAAARRRSRPAQGSLVPDPSLRVDRRGRATMRIGICTFTDGRQRVAERLRNDCLGFQRRVANWLREQGHEVIEASDVIWNYASARAQAERIASCDVAVFNFCVWSFPDFTAQAAEFLSAPILCVGNINPAYPGWVAFFASAGTLDEVGRPFGRVLGDIDDPRVQSEVIRFLERHDPDRRARGIAAARRLRGQRYGEFDGPSMGMYTGHIDQSQWMEQFGIHVFHRSALEFANRMATITPERVQAGLEWLEQHCGEIRWQEGRLTPGLDGTLARQVRLYLALKDFCRLEGIDFCGLTGQLDWTEWPQWCIMDVPEALLNDTADWEEERKKPLICATECDSNGGLTMQLMHELSGTPVLFADLRHYHADLDVYDLVNSGQHAPWFARRSDDFRENWKQVRLFPALDFYFRAGGASVAFYAAPAERVTFGRLTRAKGKYRMCLFTGSFVDFGWEENERLARMTTYEWPHAYARFDCSMAALAQHYSSNHIHAIVGDWMAELIAACEHLGVEPVVLS
;
A
#
# COMPACT_ATOMS: atom_id res chain seq x y z
N MET A 1 -71.85 -47.20 -37.62
CA MET A 1 -71.28 -48.57 -37.56
C MET A 1 -69.86 -48.47 -37.02
N GLY A 2 -69.62 -49.06 -35.83
CA GLY A 2 -68.37 -49.67 -35.33
C GLY A 2 -67.04 -48.91 -35.23
N ASN A 3 -66.64 -48.64 -33.97
CA ASN A 3 -65.29 -48.74 -33.32
C ASN A 3 -64.05 -48.16 -34.02
N GLY A 4 -63.12 -47.44 -33.40
CA GLY A 4 -62.70 -47.15 -32.01
C GLY A 4 -61.24 -46.63 -32.13
N GLY A 5 -60.56 -45.93 -31.21
CA GLY A 5 -60.81 -45.37 -29.90
C GLY A 5 -59.55 -44.55 -29.49
N ARG A 6 -59.78 -43.42 -28.78
CA ARG A 6 -58.98 -42.76 -27.72
C ARG A 6 -57.59 -42.13 -27.99
N ASN A 7 -57.62 -40.78 -27.90
CA ASN A 7 -56.92 -39.87 -26.97
C ASN A 7 -55.40 -39.52 -27.07
N SER A 8 -55.16 -38.28 -27.54
CA SER A 8 -54.54 -37.09 -26.89
C SER A 8 -53.05 -37.03 -26.44
N SER A 9 -52.37 -36.01 -27.02
CA SER A 9 -51.49 -34.96 -26.46
C SER A 9 -50.06 -35.23 -25.91
N ALA A 10 -49.09 -34.65 -26.63
CA ALA A 10 -47.99 -33.74 -26.23
C ALA A 10 -46.75 -34.18 -25.38
N ILE A 11 -45.61 -33.55 -25.77
CA ILE A 11 -44.31 -33.28 -25.10
C ILE A 11 -43.10 -34.18 -25.48
N ALA A 12 -41.92 -33.52 -25.62
CA ALA A 12 -40.51 -33.84 -25.97
C ALA A 12 -39.86 -35.08 -25.24
N PRO A 13 -38.51 -35.34 -25.12
CA PRO A 13 -37.25 -34.67 -25.54
C PRO A 13 -36.02 -35.61 -25.87
N HIS A 14 -34.80 -35.02 -25.91
CA HIS A 14 -33.43 -35.57 -25.59
C HIS A 14 -32.50 -36.17 -26.66
N LEU A 15 -31.21 -35.74 -26.63
CA LEU A 15 -30.04 -36.64 -26.57
C LEU A 15 -28.71 -35.91 -26.22
N HIS A 16 -27.89 -36.59 -25.41
CA HIS A 16 -26.53 -36.26 -24.98
C HIS A 16 -25.47 -37.05 -25.80
N SER A 17 -24.27 -36.45 -25.92
CA SER A 17 -22.89 -36.99 -26.03
C SER A 17 -22.45 -37.91 -27.20
N VAL A 18 -21.27 -37.61 -27.79
CA VAL A 18 -19.99 -38.37 -27.68
C VAL A 18 -18.92 -37.84 -28.66
N ILE A 19 -17.67 -37.81 -28.17
CA ILE A 19 -16.38 -37.45 -28.80
C ILE A 19 -15.87 -38.56 -29.76
N ALA A 20 -15.17 -38.19 -30.83
CA ALA A 20 -14.45 -39.12 -31.72
C ALA A 20 -12.94 -38.82 -31.82
N VAL A 21 -12.16 -39.90 -31.86
CA VAL A 21 -10.68 -40.03 -31.95
C VAL A 21 -10.30 -40.43 -33.39
N PRO A 22 -9.06 -40.18 -33.89
CA PRO A 22 -8.58 -40.84 -35.10
C PRO A 22 -7.61 -42.02 -34.82
N SER A 23 -7.70 -43.01 -35.71
CA SER A 23 -7.21 -44.39 -35.62
C SER A 23 -5.87 -44.68 -36.30
N CYS A 24 -5.21 -45.78 -35.89
CA CYS A 24 -4.69 -46.92 -36.69
C CYS A 24 -3.41 -47.48 -36.04
N ARG A 25 -3.03 -48.77 -36.06
CA ARG A 25 -3.62 -50.10 -36.36
C ARG A 25 -2.53 -51.11 -35.92
N GLY A 26 -2.90 -52.28 -35.40
CA GLY A 26 -1.93 -53.40 -35.27
C GLY A 26 -2.24 -54.45 -34.21
N THR A 27 -3.12 -55.40 -34.56
CA THR A 27 -3.16 -56.85 -34.21
C THR A 27 -2.12 -57.40 -33.20
N ARG A 28 -2.40 -58.27 -32.21
CA ARG A 28 -3.24 -59.50 -32.18
C ARG A 28 -3.35 -60.01 -30.71
N ARG A 29 -4.44 -60.75 -30.44
CA ARG A 29 -4.80 -61.62 -29.27
C ARG A 29 -3.61 -62.46 -28.73
N ARG A 30 -3.52 -62.97 -27.47
CA ARG A 30 -4.51 -63.55 -26.53
C ARG A 30 -3.79 -63.92 -25.19
N ARG A 31 -4.52 -63.81 -24.06
CA ARG A 31 -4.51 -64.61 -22.79
C ARG A 31 -3.20 -65.11 -22.14
N GLY A 32 -3.05 -64.74 -20.85
CA GLY A 32 -3.08 -65.71 -19.74
C GLY A 32 -1.79 -66.01 -18.97
N SER A 33 -1.87 -65.85 -17.64
CA SER A 33 -1.13 -66.52 -16.54
C SER A 33 0.39 -66.28 -16.36
N GLY A 34 0.76 -65.76 -15.18
CA GLY A 34 2.10 -65.96 -14.57
C GLY A 34 2.21 -67.37 -13.91
N PRO A 35 3.10 -67.63 -12.92
CA PRO A 35 4.20 -66.83 -12.36
C PRO A 35 5.53 -67.65 -12.17
N LEU A 36 6.52 -67.03 -11.47
CA LEU A 36 7.65 -67.60 -10.69
C LEU A 36 9.09 -67.62 -11.27
N ALA A 37 9.99 -67.07 -10.44
CA ALA A 37 11.39 -67.39 -10.06
C ALA A 37 12.25 -68.31 -10.98
N GLY A 38 13.57 -68.16 -11.12
CA GLY A 38 14.61 -67.38 -10.45
C GLY A 38 16.00 -67.92 -10.86
N GLU A 39 17.07 -67.30 -10.32
CA GLU A 39 18.53 -67.58 -10.46
C GLU A 39 19.29 -66.85 -11.59
N ALA A 40 20.54 -66.35 -11.45
CA ALA A 40 21.38 -65.91 -10.32
C ALA A 40 22.70 -65.28 -10.85
N ARG A 41 23.31 -64.38 -10.04
CA ARG A 41 24.74 -63.92 -9.99
C ARG A 41 25.24 -62.91 -11.07
N PHE A 42 26.13 -61.94 -10.83
CA PHE A 42 27.25 -61.75 -9.87
C PHE A 42 27.62 -60.24 -9.68
N ALA A 43 28.18 -59.92 -8.50
CA ALA A 43 29.16 -58.87 -8.13
C ALA A 43 28.87 -57.35 -8.27
N GLY A 44 29.13 -56.62 -7.17
CA GLY A 44 29.30 -55.16 -7.12
C GLY A 44 30.70 -54.74 -6.63
N VAL A 45 31.04 -53.46 -6.76
CA VAL A 45 32.08 -52.72 -5.99
C VAL A 45 31.71 -51.22 -5.92
N ASP A 46 32.23 -50.55 -4.91
CA ASP A 46 31.77 -49.38 -4.16
C ASP A 46 32.67 -48.11 -4.34
N ARG A 47 32.10 -46.94 -4.01
CA ARG A 47 32.68 -45.75 -3.31
C ARG A 47 33.69 -44.71 -3.88
N ARG A 48 33.40 -43.44 -3.48
CA ARG A 48 34.21 -42.21 -3.15
C ARG A 48 33.91 -41.02 -4.08
N GLY A 49 33.72 -39.75 -3.69
CA GLY A 49 33.88 -38.97 -2.45
C GLY A 49 34.55 -37.61 -2.77
N TRP A 50 33.90 -36.45 -2.55
CA TRP A 50 34.45 -35.08 -2.70
C TRP A 50 33.77 -34.17 -1.64
N GLY A 51 34.38 -33.26 -0.87
CA GLY A 51 35.73 -32.67 -0.91
C GLY A 51 35.64 -31.14 -1.05
N THR A 52 35.76 -30.40 0.06
CA THR A 52 35.74 -28.92 0.22
C THR A 52 36.93 -28.18 -0.41
N ALA A 53 36.76 -26.93 -0.89
CA ALA A 53 37.78 -25.86 -0.82
C ALA A 53 37.21 -24.44 -1.09
N ARG A 54 37.57 -23.48 -0.20
CA ARG A 54 37.61 -22.02 -0.43
C ARG A 54 38.91 -21.65 -1.12
N LEU A 55 38.94 -20.56 -1.90
CA LEU A 55 40.12 -19.68 -2.02
C LEU A 55 39.75 -18.28 -2.55
N LEU A 56 40.29 -17.28 -1.86
CA LEU A 56 40.36 -15.85 -2.20
C LEU A 56 41.36 -15.60 -3.33
N THR A 57 41.20 -14.48 -4.06
CA THR A 57 42.31 -13.54 -4.30
C THR A 57 41.81 -12.17 -4.81
N CYS A 58 42.61 -11.16 -4.48
CA CYS A 58 42.42 -9.73 -4.59
C CYS A 58 43.05 -9.19 -5.90
N GLY A 59 42.70 -7.97 -6.33
CA GLY A 59 43.39 -7.29 -7.42
C GLY A 59 42.78 -5.94 -7.84
N SER A 60 43.20 -4.88 -7.17
CA SER A 60 42.89 -3.46 -7.41
C SER A 60 43.53 -2.89 -8.69
N PHE A 61 43.01 -1.76 -9.20
CA PHE A 61 43.67 -0.52 -9.70
C PHE A 61 42.66 0.26 -10.60
N ALA A 62 42.04 1.37 -10.14
CA ALA A 62 42.49 2.78 -10.30
C ALA A 62 42.59 3.26 -11.77
N ARG A 63 42.29 4.50 -12.19
CA ARG A 63 41.46 5.64 -11.76
C ARG A 63 41.53 6.62 -12.97
N ALA A 64 40.54 7.52 -13.07
CA ALA A 64 40.58 8.85 -13.72
C ALA A 64 40.66 8.94 -15.27
N ALA A 65 39.71 9.64 -15.91
CA ALA A 65 39.70 11.10 -16.10
C ALA A 65 38.65 11.51 -17.19
N GLN A 66 37.86 12.55 -16.92
CA GLN A 66 37.02 13.30 -17.87
C GLN A 66 37.86 14.41 -18.57
N PRO A 67 37.27 15.34 -19.36
CA PRO A 67 36.60 15.27 -20.67
C PRO A 67 37.32 16.20 -21.70
N PRO A 68 36.76 16.53 -22.88
CA PRO A 68 36.12 17.86 -22.99
C PRO A 68 34.95 17.98 -24.02
N ARG A 69 34.40 19.21 -24.04
CA ARG A 69 33.21 19.80 -24.67
C ARG A 69 33.26 20.02 -26.21
N LYS A 70 32.06 20.30 -26.76
CA LYS A 70 31.62 21.30 -27.80
C LYS A 70 30.91 20.66 -29.01
N GLU A 71 29.59 20.86 -29.17
CA GLU A 71 28.83 21.98 -29.80
C GLU A 71 28.34 21.62 -31.21
N ASN A 72 27.00 21.67 -31.36
CA ASN A 72 26.16 22.02 -32.52
C ASN A 72 26.42 21.39 -33.90
N SER A 73 25.40 20.73 -34.46
CA SER A 73 24.66 21.25 -35.64
C SER A 73 23.57 20.28 -36.15
N HIS A 74 22.62 20.89 -36.86
CA HIS A 74 21.35 20.38 -37.36
C HIS A 74 21.43 19.33 -38.49
N ALA A 75 20.34 18.56 -38.57
CA ALA A 75 19.59 18.15 -39.78
C ALA A 75 20.13 17.04 -40.72
N SER A 76 19.34 15.95 -40.70
CA SER A 76 18.70 15.31 -41.87
C SER A 76 19.42 14.22 -42.69
N LEU A 77 18.58 13.22 -43.00
CA LEU A 77 18.57 12.26 -44.12
C LEU A 77 19.29 10.91 -43.98
N ALA A 78 18.42 9.90 -43.87
CA ALA A 78 18.36 8.69 -44.70
C ALA A 78 19.63 7.85 -44.87
N CYS A 79 19.57 6.61 -44.37
CA CYS A 79 20.42 5.53 -44.86
C CYS A 79 19.55 4.43 -45.49
N CYS A 80 19.59 4.37 -46.81
CA CYS A 80 19.30 3.17 -47.58
C CYS A 80 20.48 2.19 -47.44
N ILE A 81 20.21 0.91 -47.20
CA ILE A 81 21.10 -0.17 -47.61
C ILE A 81 20.34 -1.02 -48.64
N ARG A 82 20.96 -1.13 -49.81
CA ARG A 82 20.56 -1.91 -50.99
C ARG A 82 21.57 -3.07 -51.17
N PRO A 83 21.36 -4.03 -52.10
CA PRO A 83 20.94 -5.39 -51.77
C PRO A 83 21.87 -6.49 -52.34
N ARG A 84 21.51 -7.77 -52.15
CA ARG A 84 21.95 -8.88 -53.01
C ARG A 84 20.77 -9.49 -53.78
N ARG A 85 21.06 -9.86 -55.03
CA ARG A 85 20.16 -10.30 -56.11
C ARG A 85 19.84 -11.80 -56.06
N GLY A 86 18.75 -12.18 -56.73
CA GLY A 86 18.40 -13.54 -57.18
C GLY A 86 16.89 -13.77 -57.03
N ALA A 87 16.06 -13.35 -57.99
CA ALA A 87 15.60 -14.07 -59.19
C ALA A 87 14.30 -14.87 -58.94
N ASP A 88 13.39 -14.73 -59.92
CA ASP A 88 12.13 -15.44 -60.18
C ASP A 88 10.81 -15.00 -59.50
N ARG A 89 9.88 -14.57 -60.37
CA ARG A 89 8.41 -14.44 -60.21
C ARG A 89 7.75 -15.63 -60.94
N PRO A 90 6.52 -16.06 -60.59
CA PRO A 90 5.27 -15.46 -61.10
C PRO A 90 4.19 -15.28 -60.00
N ARG A 91 3.52 -14.12 -59.93
CA ARG A 91 2.13 -13.83 -60.36
C ARG A 91 1.04 -14.76 -59.80
N GLY A 92 0.11 -14.16 -59.04
CA GLY A 92 -1.22 -14.67 -58.73
C GLY A 92 -2.08 -13.56 -58.13
N ASP A 93 -3.06 -13.10 -58.89
CA ASP A 93 -4.00 -12.01 -58.60
C ASP A 93 -5.02 -12.36 -57.51
N GLY A 94 -5.54 -11.36 -56.80
CA GLY A 94 -6.63 -11.50 -55.83
C GLY A 94 -7.11 -10.18 -55.25
N VAL A 95 -7.85 -9.41 -56.04
CA VAL A 95 -8.53 -8.16 -55.67
C VAL A 95 -9.88 -8.48 -55.01
N TRP A 96 -10.20 -7.82 -53.88
CA TRP A 96 -11.58 -7.62 -53.42
C TRP A 96 -11.80 -6.12 -53.14
N ARG A 97 -12.76 -5.53 -53.87
CA ARG A 97 -13.26 -4.15 -53.72
C ARG A 97 -14.65 -4.19 -53.05
N PHE A 98 -14.93 -3.22 -52.18
CA PHE A 98 -16.28 -2.86 -51.73
C PHE A 98 -16.73 -1.52 -52.35
N PRO A 99 -18.05 -1.26 -52.50
CA PRO A 99 -18.59 -0.19 -53.36
C PRO A 99 -18.81 1.14 -52.62
N PRO A 100 -18.97 2.28 -53.34
CA PRO A 100 -19.28 3.58 -52.75
C PRO A 100 -20.79 3.85 -52.66
N PRO A 101 -21.25 4.76 -51.76
CA PRO A 101 -22.65 5.12 -51.67
C PRO A 101 -23.07 6.12 -52.76
N ALA A 102 -24.30 5.94 -53.25
CA ALA A 102 -24.97 6.81 -54.19
C ALA A 102 -25.46 8.10 -53.51
N GLY A 103 -25.34 9.23 -54.20
CA GLY A 103 -25.93 10.50 -53.81
C GLY A 103 -27.21 10.81 -54.58
N THR A 104 -27.97 11.79 -54.08
CA THR A 104 -28.89 12.60 -54.88
C THR A 104 -28.73 14.09 -54.56
N ARG A 105 -28.55 14.81 -55.66
CA ARG A 105 -28.58 16.27 -55.94
C ARG A 105 -29.87 16.94 -55.42
N ARG A 106 -30.09 18.26 -55.35
CA ARG A 106 -29.43 19.56 -55.62
C ARG A 106 -30.48 20.60 -55.13
N HIS A 107 -30.08 21.77 -54.66
CA HIS A 107 -30.59 23.05 -55.17
C HIS A 107 -29.64 24.19 -54.78
N LEU A 108 -29.18 24.90 -55.82
CA LEU A 108 -28.46 26.17 -55.76
C LEU A 108 -29.51 27.29 -55.70
N GLU A 109 -29.24 28.34 -54.93
CA GLU A 109 -29.32 29.71 -55.43
C GLU A 109 -28.39 30.63 -54.63
N ALA A 110 -27.81 31.58 -55.35
CA ALA A 110 -26.69 32.42 -54.95
C ALA A 110 -27.12 33.90 -54.89
N ARG A 111 -26.18 34.74 -54.38
CA ARG A 111 -26.05 36.23 -54.43
C ARG A 111 -26.21 36.87 -53.05
N HIS A 112 -25.45 37.87 -52.60
CA HIS A 112 -24.43 38.75 -53.19
C HIS A 112 -23.50 39.25 -52.06
N HIS A 113 -22.20 39.42 -52.36
CA HIS A 113 -21.27 40.31 -51.66
C HIS A 113 -21.26 41.67 -52.39
N PRO A 114 -20.87 42.80 -51.74
CA PRO A 114 -19.44 43.13 -51.70
C PRO A 114 -18.94 43.83 -50.42
N ARG A 115 -17.61 43.74 -50.26
CA ARG A 115 -16.72 44.42 -49.30
C ARG A 115 -16.44 45.87 -49.70
N ILE A 116 -16.21 46.74 -48.71
CA ILE A 116 -15.25 47.88 -48.68
C ILE A 116 -14.94 48.07 -47.17
N GLY A 117 -13.76 48.24 -46.58
CA GLY A 117 -12.44 48.75 -47.00
C GLY A 117 -12.07 49.93 -46.07
N GLY A 118 -10.92 49.89 -45.35
CA GLY A 118 -10.40 51.10 -44.67
C GLY A 118 -9.51 50.88 -43.44
N ARG A 119 -8.30 51.45 -43.47
CA ARG A 119 -7.21 51.46 -42.47
C ARG A 119 -7.25 52.71 -41.56
N ALA A 120 -6.36 52.71 -40.56
CA ALA A 120 -5.77 53.82 -39.76
C ALA A 120 -6.55 54.20 -38.48
N ALA A 121 -6.01 54.12 -37.25
CA ALA A 121 -4.83 54.72 -36.60
C ALA A 121 -5.10 56.10 -35.95
N LEU A 122 -4.79 56.16 -34.65
CA LEU A 122 -4.40 57.30 -33.80
C LEU A 122 -5.45 58.27 -33.23
N ASP A 123 -5.14 58.61 -31.97
CA ASP A 123 -5.37 59.83 -31.18
C ASP A 123 -6.60 60.02 -30.27
N SER A 124 -6.26 60.31 -29.01
CA SER A 124 -7.06 60.85 -27.91
C SER A 124 -7.34 62.36 -28.08
N PRO A 125 -8.22 62.93 -27.25
CA PRO A 125 -7.83 64.04 -26.35
C PRO A 125 -8.43 63.90 -24.91
N ARG A 126 -7.67 64.16 -23.82
CA ARG A 126 -7.62 65.42 -22.99
C ARG A 126 -9.00 65.92 -22.50
N THR A 127 -9.30 66.35 -21.26
CA THR A 127 -8.60 66.84 -20.03
C THR A 127 -9.70 67.15 -19.00
N ALA A 128 -9.62 66.94 -17.68
CA ALA A 128 -9.08 67.81 -16.60
C ALA A 128 -9.82 67.45 -15.28
N ALA A 129 -9.49 67.83 -14.04
CA ALA A 129 -8.29 68.02 -13.22
C ALA A 129 -8.76 68.48 -11.80
N ARG A 130 -7.91 68.32 -10.78
CA ARG A 130 -7.92 68.82 -9.35
C ARG A 130 -8.26 67.75 -8.30
N THR A 131 -7.53 67.55 -7.19
CA THR A 131 -6.37 68.23 -6.54
C THR A 131 -5.74 67.32 -5.47
N ARG A 132 -4.41 67.42 -5.29
CA ARG A 132 -3.51 66.87 -4.23
C ARG A 132 -3.44 67.85 -3.02
N PRO A 133 -2.72 67.63 -1.87
CA PRO A 133 -1.38 67.00 -1.67
C PRO A 133 -1.24 66.15 -0.35
N GLY A 134 -0.12 65.48 0.00
CA GLY A 134 1.27 65.60 -0.41
C GLY A 134 2.17 64.41 0.01
N PHE A 135 3.42 64.51 -0.43
CA PHE A 135 4.60 63.63 -0.31
C PHE A 135 5.66 64.41 0.54
N PRO A 136 6.81 63.85 1.02
CA PRO A 136 7.83 63.25 0.14
C PRO A 136 8.76 62.15 0.70
N ASP A 137 9.37 61.43 -0.24
CA ASP A 137 10.64 60.71 -0.10
C ASP A 137 11.84 61.67 -0.27
N ALA A 138 12.93 61.37 0.45
CA ALA A 138 14.34 61.66 0.15
C ALA A 138 15.18 60.70 1.04
N ASP A 139 16.33 60.12 0.70
CA ASP A 139 17.43 60.67 -0.07
C ASP A 139 18.47 59.58 -0.47
N LEU A 140 19.27 59.89 -1.49
CA LEU A 140 20.50 59.22 -1.94
C LEU A 140 21.72 60.04 -1.51
N ARG A 141 22.88 59.39 -1.22
CA ARG A 141 24.31 59.81 -1.45
C ARG A 141 25.26 59.08 -0.48
N THR A 142 26.20 58.21 -0.88
CA THR A 142 27.56 58.38 -1.49
C THR A 142 28.66 59.02 -0.61
N GLY A 143 29.81 58.31 -0.48
CA GLY A 143 31.16 58.83 -0.15
C GLY A 143 31.95 57.88 0.78
N ARG A 144 32.87 57.01 0.30
CA ARG A 144 34.31 57.20 -0.10
C ARG A 144 35.28 57.53 1.05
N GLU A 145 36.26 56.64 1.25
CA GLU A 145 37.74 56.81 1.26
C GLU A 145 38.36 55.39 1.48
N ALA A 146 39.16 54.80 0.56
CA ALA A 146 40.60 55.04 0.23
C ALA A 146 41.51 54.81 1.47
N ASP A 147 42.69 54.21 1.46
CA ASP A 147 43.70 53.67 0.53
C ASP A 147 44.64 52.87 1.48
N ASP A 148 45.16 51.67 1.18
CA ASP A 148 46.48 51.40 0.59
C ASP A 148 46.61 49.85 0.67
N GLY A 149 47.12 49.09 -0.30
CA GLY A 149 48.10 49.45 -1.30
C GLY A 149 49.37 48.62 -1.10
N ARG A 150 49.65 47.75 -2.08
CA ARG A 150 50.91 47.03 -2.42
C ARG A 150 51.02 45.58 -1.91
N GLN A 151 50.89 44.56 -2.77
CA GLN A 151 51.65 44.16 -3.98
C GLN A 151 52.78 43.18 -3.67
N ARG A 152 52.74 42.06 -4.43
CA ARG A 152 53.89 41.34 -5.04
C ARG A 152 54.76 40.53 -4.06
N ASP A 153 55.18 39.29 -4.30
CA ASP A 153 55.46 38.51 -5.50
C ASP A 153 55.33 37.00 -5.17
N GLY A 154 55.00 36.16 -6.16
CA GLY A 154 55.39 34.73 -6.12
C GLY A 154 56.77 34.56 -6.79
N PRO A 155 57.14 33.35 -7.25
CA PRO A 155 57.01 32.01 -6.69
C PRO A 155 58.41 31.51 -6.20
N VAL A 156 58.57 30.22 -5.86
CA VAL A 156 59.77 29.38 -6.15
C VAL A 156 59.76 28.12 -5.25
N ALA A 157 59.82 26.96 -5.90
CA ALA A 157 60.41 25.73 -5.35
C ALA A 157 61.85 25.59 -5.87
N PRO A 158 62.74 24.92 -5.13
CA PRO A 158 63.40 23.71 -5.68
C PRO A 158 63.50 22.62 -4.58
N ALA A 159 63.32 21.31 -4.82
CA ALA A 159 64.04 20.34 -5.67
C ALA A 159 65.42 19.90 -5.13
N GLY A 160 65.57 18.58 -4.92
CA GLY A 160 66.83 17.80 -4.89
C GLY A 160 67.35 17.42 -3.49
N GLY A 161 67.76 16.19 -3.16
CA GLY A 161 67.94 14.96 -3.93
C GLY A 161 68.40 13.77 -3.05
N ARG A 162 67.90 12.57 -3.39
CA ARG A 162 68.60 11.28 -3.59
C ARG A 162 69.88 10.93 -2.77
N LEU A 163 69.90 9.70 -2.23
CA LEU A 163 70.78 8.55 -2.54
C LEU A 163 70.54 7.47 -1.46
N GLY A 164 70.11 6.24 -1.80
CA GLY A 164 70.97 5.06 -1.96
C GLY A 164 71.28 4.42 -0.59
N GLY A 165 71.10 3.14 -0.27
CA GLY A 165 70.90 1.91 -1.01
C GLY A 165 71.58 0.78 -0.23
N GLN A 166 70.92 -0.38 -0.11
CA GLN A 166 71.47 -1.74 0.01
C GLN A 166 71.96 -2.32 1.37
N ARG A 167 71.40 -3.53 1.63
CA ARG A 167 72.01 -4.77 2.19
C ARG A 167 72.35 -4.76 3.70
N ARG A 168 72.26 -5.84 4.49
CA ARG A 168 72.06 -7.29 4.29
C ARG A 168 71.79 -7.95 5.66
N GLU A 169 71.10 -9.10 5.64
CA GLU A 169 71.30 -10.37 6.41
C GLU A 169 71.74 -10.30 7.90
N ALA A 170 70.93 -10.84 8.82
CA ALA A 170 71.09 -12.18 9.49
C ALA A 170 72.18 -12.16 10.60
N ALA A 171 72.10 -12.83 11.73
CA ALA A 171 71.30 -13.92 12.28
C ALA A 171 71.38 -13.82 13.83
N ASP A 172 70.54 -14.57 14.54
CA ASP A 172 70.99 -15.53 15.56
C ASP A 172 69.78 -16.17 16.27
N GLU A 173 69.49 -17.42 15.87
CA GLU A 173 68.92 -18.43 16.76
C GLU A 173 70.04 -18.95 17.69
N PRO A 174 69.68 -19.68 18.76
CA PRO A 174 70.03 -21.09 18.68
C PRO A 174 68.90 -22.07 19.02
N GLU A 175 68.88 -23.12 18.19
CA GLU A 175 68.25 -24.44 18.33
C GLU A 175 68.47 -25.11 19.71
N CYS A 176 67.59 -26.02 20.15
CA CYS A 176 67.70 -27.46 19.78
C CYS A 176 66.73 -28.42 20.52
N ARG A 177 66.03 -29.23 19.69
CA ARG A 177 65.74 -30.69 19.79
C ARG A 177 64.74 -31.31 20.80
N ARG A 178 63.68 -31.90 20.19
CA ARG A 178 63.22 -33.32 20.18
C ARG A 178 63.02 -34.01 21.56
N GLN A 179 61.90 -34.65 21.91
CA GLN A 179 61.18 -35.73 21.20
C GLN A 179 59.81 -36.05 21.89
N ARG A 180 58.96 -36.80 21.18
CA ARG A 180 57.53 -37.11 21.41
C ARG A 180 57.20 -38.02 22.62
N THR A 181 55.98 -37.92 23.16
CA THR A 181 55.01 -39.04 23.34
C THR A 181 53.56 -38.53 23.49
N ARG A 182 52.59 -39.41 23.16
CA ARG A 182 51.15 -39.20 22.86
C ARG A 182 50.25 -39.05 24.10
N ARG A 183 49.10 -38.36 23.97
CA ARG A 183 47.73 -38.84 24.34
C ARG A 183 46.60 -37.91 23.80
N HIS A 184 45.47 -38.53 23.41
CA HIS A 184 44.34 -38.00 22.62
C HIS A 184 43.36 -37.05 23.37
N PRO A 185 42.53 -36.26 22.65
CA PRO A 185 41.52 -35.35 23.22
C PRO A 185 40.09 -35.94 23.25
N ARG A 186 39.27 -35.47 24.21
CA ARG A 186 37.83 -35.76 24.35
C ARG A 186 36.98 -34.73 23.60
N ARG A 187 35.96 -35.22 22.87
CA ARG A 187 34.93 -34.47 22.12
C ARG A 187 33.67 -34.23 22.98
N LEU A 188 33.02 -33.09 22.77
CA LEU A 188 31.61 -32.80 23.13
C LEU A 188 30.71 -33.04 21.88
N PRO A 189 29.50 -33.62 22.01
CA PRO A 189 28.61 -33.83 20.88
C PRO A 189 27.38 -32.90 20.84
N ALA A 190 26.93 -32.67 19.60
CA ALA A 190 25.66 -32.07 19.21
C ALA A 190 24.45 -32.95 19.58
N ARG A 191 23.27 -32.36 19.81
CA ARG A 191 21.99 -33.07 19.97
C ARG A 191 21.03 -32.75 18.84
N GLY A 192 20.62 -33.81 18.15
CA GLY A 192 19.46 -33.87 17.27
C GLY A 192 18.34 -34.71 17.89
N ARG A 193 17.11 -34.34 17.49
CA ARG A 193 15.84 -35.07 17.34
C ARG A 193 15.51 -36.30 18.20
N TRP A 194 14.32 -36.16 18.79
CA TRP A 194 13.30 -37.11 19.23
C TRP A 194 13.12 -38.39 18.40
N GLN A 195 13.16 -39.55 19.07
CA GLN A 195 12.13 -40.60 19.04
C GLN A 195 12.39 -41.70 20.10
N ASP A 196 11.27 -42.18 20.67
CA ASP A 196 10.97 -43.48 21.31
C ASP A 196 11.50 -43.89 22.71
N ALA A 197 10.62 -43.67 23.69
CA ALA A 197 9.84 -44.65 24.47
C ALA A 197 10.48 -45.78 25.34
N LEU A 198 9.86 -45.92 26.53
CA LEU A 198 9.79 -47.05 27.50
C LEU A 198 10.98 -47.28 28.45
N ASP A 199 10.81 -46.96 29.74
CA ASP A 199 10.39 -47.93 30.79
C ASP A 199 10.54 -47.36 32.21
N ARG A 200 9.77 -47.94 33.15
CA ARG A 200 9.65 -47.67 34.61
C ARG A 200 8.67 -46.53 34.95
N GLY A 201 7.52 -46.74 35.60
CA GLY A 201 7.08 -47.83 36.45
C GLY A 201 6.95 -47.34 37.88
N GLU A 202 5.83 -46.69 38.22
CA GLU A 202 5.37 -46.59 39.61
C GLU A 202 3.86 -46.38 39.70
N ARG A 203 3.29 -46.96 40.74
CA ARG A 203 1.89 -47.40 40.88
C ARG A 203 1.02 -46.29 41.45
N CYS A 204 -0.23 -46.21 40.99
CA CYS A 204 -1.36 -45.89 41.87
C CYS A 204 -2.64 -46.59 41.37
N ARG A 205 -3.23 -47.42 42.25
CA ARG A 205 -4.48 -48.17 42.12
C ARG A 205 -5.68 -47.19 42.13
N SER A 206 -6.54 -47.15 41.12
CA SER A 206 -7.72 -47.99 40.80
C SER A 206 -9.01 -47.58 41.54
N ASP A 207 -9.96 -47.00 40.79
CA ASP A 207 -11.41 -47.28 40.76
C ASP A 207 -12.02 -46.30 39.72
N GLY A 208 -12.88 -46.64 38.76
CA GLY A 208 -13.47 -47.90 38.35
C GLY A 208 -14.23 -47.71 37.02
N LYS A 209 -14.13 -48.73 36.18
CA LYS A 209 -15.10 -49.23 35.17
C LYS A 209 -15.53 -48.36 33.96
N ARG A 210 -15.04 -48.85 32.80
CA ARG A 210 -15.76 -49.25 31.55
C ARG A 210 -16.53 -48.15 30.79
N GLY A 211 -16.46 -48.00 29.48
CA GLY A 211 -15.79 -48.77 28.41
C GLY A 211 -16.35 -48.32 27.05
N SER A 212 -15.45 -47.94 26.15
CA SER A 212 -15.39 -48.15 24.70
C SER A 212 -16.62 -48.04 23.75
N LEU A 213 -16.42 -47.17 22.73
CA LEU A 213 -16.53 -47.41 21.28
C LEU A 213 -17.91 -47.79 20.69
N LEU A 214 -18.58 -46.93 19.90
CA LEU A 214 -18.31 -46.51 18.51
C LEU A 214 -18.49 -47.65 17.48
N HIS A 215 -19.61 -47.65 16.75
CA HIS A 215 -19.73 -48.13 15.36
C HIS A 215 -20.99 -47.55 14.68
N GLU A 216 -20.84 -47.32 13.38
CA GLU A 216 -21.73 -46.62 12.46
C GLU A 216 -22.93 -47.46 11.95
N ALA A 217 -23.86 -46.73 11.33
CA ALA A 217 -24.48 -47.02 10.03
C ALA A 217 -25.87 -47.72 9.91
N ILE A 218 -26.83 -46.88 9.47
CA ILE A 218 -27.72 -47.01 8.29
C ILE A 218 -29.13 -47.64 8.45
N ALA A 219 -30.10 -46.86 7.92
CA ALA A 219 -31.46 -47.16 7.41
C ALA A 219 -32.54 -47.48 8.46
N GLY A 220 -33.77 -46.96 8.39
CA GLY A 220 -34.44 -46.12 7.39
C GLY A 220 -35.91 -45.88 7.83
N CYS A 221 -36.66 -45.23 6.95
CA CYS A 221 -38.13 -45.10 6.88
C CYS A 221 -38.81 -43.96 7.69
N GLU A 222 -39.24 -42.95 6.92
CA GLU A 222 -40.62 -42.46 6.78
C GLU A 222 -41.47 -42.18 8.04
N GLY A 223 -41.93 -40.93 8.16
CA GLY A 223 -42.98 -40.56 9.11
C GLY A 223 -43.23 -39.06 9.20
N GLU A 224 -44.16 -38.59 8.37
CA GLU A 224 -45.15 -37.51 8.62
C GLU A 224 -44.71 -36.11 9.07
N VAL A 225 -45.06 -35.16 8.21
CA VAL A 225 -45.14 -33.72 8.48
C VAL A 225 -46.42 -33.43 9.27
N SER A 226 -46.30 -32.72 10.40
CA SER A 226 -47.40 -31.94 10.98
C SER A 226 -46.86 -30.64 11.59
N PRO A 227 -47.60 -29.51 11.48
CA PRO A 227 -47.06 -28.17 11.67
C PRO A 227 -47.29 -27.69 13.10
N ASP A 228 -46.23 -27.38 13.83
CA ASP A 228 -46.19 -26.29 14.83
C ASP A 228 -44.85 -26.28 15.57
N SER A 229 -43.96 -25.39 15.17
CA SER A 229 -42.92 -24.83 16.02
C SER A 229 -42.32 -23.58 15.38
N ALA A 230 -43.20 -22.64 14.99
CA ALA A 230 -42.82 -21.26 14.70
C ALA A 230 -42.68 -20.48 16.02
N ALA A 231 -41.67 -20.80 16.82
CA ALA A 231 -41.18 -19.92 17.89
C ALA A 231 -39.83 -20.41 18.41
N ALA A 232 -38.92 -19.46 18.69
CA ALA A 232 -37.61 -19.63 19.34
C ALA A 232 -36.42 -20.02 18.45
N ARG A 233 -36.10 -19.15 17.48
CA ARG A 233 -34.70 -18.74 17.25
C ARG A 233 -34.61 -17.22 17.23
N ARG A 234 -34.57 -16.62 18.42
CA ARG A 234 -34.09 -15.23 18.59
C ARG A 234 -32.62 -15.21 18.16
N ARG A 235 -32.37 -14.88 16.89
CA ARG A 235 -31.07 -14.37 16.46
C ARG A 235 -30.87 -13.03 17.17
N SER A 236 -29.80 -12.94 17.95
CA SER A 236 -29.31 -11.69 18.49
C SER A 236 -29.16 -10.67 17.37
N ARG A 237 -29.81 -9.51 17.52
CA ARG A 237 -29.55 -8.31 16.72
C ARG A 237 -28.04 -7.99 16.79
N PRO A 238 -27.36 -7.69 15.69
CA PRO A 238 -26.08 -7.00 15.80
C PRO A 238 -26.39 -5.59 16.33
N ALA A 239 -25.83 -5.28 17.50
CA ALA A 239 -25.93 -3.96 18.08
C ALA A 239 -25.21 -2.95 17.18
N GLN A 240 -25.81 -1.77 17.10
CA GLN A 240 -25.39 -0.61 16.35
C GLN A 240 -23.92 -0.27 16.62
N GLY A 241 -23.15 0.00 15.56
CA GLY A 241 -21.86 0.65 15.64
C GLY A 241 -22.05 2.12 16.01
N SER A 242 -22.26 2.41 17.29
CA SER A 242 -21.69 3.62 17.87
C SER A 242 -20.22 3.32 18.14
N LEU A 243 -19.31 4.23 17.81
CA LEU A 243 -17.93 4.24 18.32
C LEU A 243 -17.96 4.27 19.85
N VAL A 244 -18.15 3.09 20.46
CA VAL A 244 -17.93 2.89 21.89
C VAL A 244 -16.41 2.79 22.03
N PRO A 245 -15.75 3.63 22.86
CA PRO A 245 -14.35 3.45 23.18
C PRO A 245 -14.15 2.00 23.61
N ASP A 246 -13.22 1.29 22.97
CA ASP A 246 -12.88 -0.07 23.36
C ASP A 246 -12.53 -0.06 24.87
N PRO A 247 -13.28 -0.76 25.73
CA PRO A 247 -13.05 -0.73 27.18
C PRO A 247 -11.70 -1.33 27.60
N SER A 248 -10.89 -1.83 26.65
CA SER A 248 -9.51 -2.25 26.87
C SER A 248 -8.47 -1.14 26.74
N LEU A 249 -8.82 0.04 26.20
CA LEU A 249 -7.90 1.17 26.04
C LEU A 249 -7.53 1.81 27.37
N ARG A 250 -6.24 1.83 27.69
CA ARG A 250 -5.74 2.58 28.85
C ARG A 250 -5.78 4.06 28.51
N VAL A 251 -6.76 4.80 29.00
CA VAL A 251 -6.88 6.24 28.76
C VAL A 251 -6.67 7.08 30.02
N ASP A 252 -6.06 8.25 29.88
CA ASP A 252 -5.88 9.22 30.94
C ASP A 252 -7.22 9.92 31.27
N ARG A 253 -7.21 10.83 32.26
CA ARG A 253 -8.38 11.61 32.66
C ARG A 253 -8.95 12.53 31.55
N ARG A 254 -8.23 12.70 30.44
CA ARG A 254 -8.60 13.50 29.27
C ARG A 254 -8.92 12.62 28.06
N GLY A 255 -8.96 11.29 28.21
CA GLY A 255 -9.28 10.35 27.14
C GLY A 255 -8.11 10.00 26.21
N ARG A 256 -6.86 10.37 26.55
CA ARG A 256 -5.66 10.08 25.73
C ARG A 256 -5.07 8.73 26.09
N ALA A 257 -4.55 8.00 25.12
CA ALA A 257 -3.88 6.72 25.36
C ALA A 257 -2.71 6.88 26.36
N THR A 258 -2.63 5.98 27.34
CA THR A 258 -1.63 5.97 28.40
C THR A 258 -0.75 4.74 28.27
N MET A 259 0.54 4.98 28.03
CA MET A 259 1.56 3.94 27.96
C MET A 259 2.36 3.86 29.25
N ARG A 260 2.85 2.66 29.54
CA ARG A 260 3.93 2.44 30.51
C ARG A 260 5.25 2.63 29.80
N ILE A 261 6.01 3.63 30.20
CA ILE A 261 7.28 3.98 29.57
C ILE A 261 8.40 3.68 30.57
N GLY A 262 9.25 2.74 30.22
CA GLY A 262 10.47 2.45 30.96
C GLY A 262 11.54 3.46 30.57
N ILE A 263 12.31 3.99 31.51
CA ILE A 263 13.46 4.85 31.18
C ILE A 263 14.70 4.45 31.98
N CYS A 264 15.83 4.32 31.30
CA CYS A 264 17.12 4.10 31.92
C CYS A 264 18.20 5.00 31.30
N THR A 265 19.22 5.33 32.10
CA THR A 265 20.31 6.23 31.70
C THR A 265 21.66 5.54 31.78
N PHE A 266 22.48 5.74 30.77
CA PHE A 266 23.81 5.13 30.66
C PHE A 266 24.91 6.13 31.05
N THR A 267 26.01 5.63 31.61
CA THR A 267 27.20 6.41 31.96
C THR A 267 28.49 5.63 31.69
N ASP A 268 29.64 6.24 32.00
CA ASP A 268 30.96 5.70 31.74
C ASP A 268 31.21 4.40 32.53
N GLY A 269 31.86 3.41 31.91
CA GLY A 269 32.10 2.12 32.57
C GLY A 269 33.13 2.13 33.70
N ARG A 270 33.84 3.25 33.91
CA ARG A 270 34.78 3.42 35.03
C ARG A 270 34.01 3.86 36.27
N GLN A 271 34.01 3.02 37.32
CA GLN A 271 33.29 3.26 38.58
C GLN A 271 33.43 4.69 39.11
N ARG A 272 34.67 5.20 39.25
CA ARG A 272 34.95 6.56 39.74
C ARG A 272 34.27 7.67 38.92
N VAL A 273 34.06 7.43 37.62
CA VAL A 273 33.42 8.38 36.70
C VAL A 273 31.89 8.24 36.82
N ALA A 274 31.39 7.00 36.81
CA ALA A 274 29.97 6.70 37.02
C ALA A 274 29.44 7.28 38.34
N GLU A 275 30.18 7.13 39.44
CA GLU A 275 29.83 7.70 40.75
C GLU A 275 29.78 9.23 40.73
N ARG A 276 30.77 9.87 40.10
CA ARG A 276 30.82 11.33 39.98
C ARG A 276 29.65 11.89 39.14
N LEU A 277 29.28 11.21 38.06
CA LEU A 277 28.26 11.68 37.12
C LEU A 277 26.84 11.19 37.44
N ARG A 278 26.67 10.31 38.42
CA ARG A 278 25.41 9.64 38.74
C ARG A 278 24.24 10.61 38.92
N ASN A 279 24.43 11.65 39.73
CA ASN A 279 23.39 12.61 40.04
C ASN A 279 23.00 13.44 38.82
N ASP A 280 23.98 13.81 37.99
CA ASP A 280 23.74 14.55 36.75
C ASP A 280 22.95 13.68 35.77
N CYS A 281 23.40 12.44 35.52
CA CYS A 281 22.72 11.47 34.67
C CYS A 281 21.27 11.23 35.08
N LEU A 282 21.02 10.95 36.37
CA LEU A 282 19.67 10.77 36.89
C LEU A 282 18.87 12.08 36.87
N GLY A 283 19.53 13.24 36.91
CA GLY A 283 18.90 14.55 36.69
C GLY A 283 18.32 14.68 35.28
N PHE A 284 19.07 14.30 34.25
CA PHE A 284 18.57 14.23 32.87
C PHE A 284 17.42 13.22 32.74
N GLN A 285 17.55 12.03 33.35
CA GLN A 285 16.48 11.03 33.36
C GLN A 285 15.17 11.60 33.91
N ARG A 286 15.23 12.25 35.08
CA ARG A 286 14.06 12.81 35.73
C ARG A 286 13.37 13.89 34.90
N ARG A 287 14.11 14.69 34.13
CA ARG A 287 13.50 15.69 33.24
C ARG A 287 12.64 15.03 32.17
N VAL A 288 13.20 14.04 31.46
CA VAL A 288 12.46 13.27 30.45
C VAL A 288 11.27 12.54 31.10
N ALA A 289 11.48 11.90 32.25
CA ALA A 289 10.44 11.17 32.97
C ALA A 289 9.29 12.09 33.43
N ASN A 290 9.60 13.29 33.93
CA ASN A 290 8.59 14.26 34.36
C ASN A 290 7.78 14.76 33.18
N TRP A 291 8.44 15.12 32.08
CA TRP A 291 7.74 15.53 30.85
C TRP A 291 6.81 14.42 30.34
N LEU A 292 7.25 13.16 30.31
CA LEU A 292 6.41 12.02 29.92
C LEU A 292 5.18 11.84 30.83
N ARG A 293 5.35 12.06 32.15
CA ARG A 293 4.22 12.05 33.10
C ARG A 293 3.26 13.20 32.86
N GLU A 294 3.76 14.39 32.51
CA GLU A 294 2.94 15.55 32.15
C GLU A 294 2.13 15.30 30.87
N GLN A 295 2.66 14.47 29.94
CA GLN A 295 1.90 13.98 28.78
C GLN A 295 0.84 12.92 29.14
N GLY A 296 0.76 12.49 30.40
CA GLY A 296 -0.24 11.55 30.91
C GLY A 296 0.22 10.08 30.98
N HIS A 297 1.48 9.78 30.67
CA HIS A 297 2.00 8.41 30.67
C HIS A 297 2.44 7.92 32.06
N GLU A 298 2.40 6.61 32.28
CA GLU A 298 2.98 5.96 33.45
C GLU A 298 4.48 5.75 33.20
N VAL A 299 5.36 6.25 34.06
CA VAL A 299 6.82 6.16 33.84
C VAL A 299 7.49 5.30 34.91
N ILE A 300 8.15 4.23 34.45
CA ILE A 300 8.95 3.31 35.25
C ILE A 300 10.43 3.71 35.11
N GLU A 301 10.97 4.34 36.14
CA GLU A 301 12.37 4.78 36.14
C GLU A 301 13.31 3.67 36.64
N ALA A 302 14.42 3.50 35.93
CA ALA A 302 15.61 2.88 36.47
C ALA A 302 16.04 3.62 37.74
N SER A 303 16.31 2.86 38.81
CA SER A 303 16.70 3.42 40.10
C SER A 303 18.16 3.85 40.14
N ASP A 304 18.96 3.43 39.17
CA ASP A 304 20.38 3.74 39.07
C ASP A 304 20.85 3.87 37.61
N VAL A 305 22.03 4.46 37.42
CA VAL A 305 22.70 4.55 36.11
C VAL A 305 23.28 3.20 35.69
N ILE A 306 23.27 2.94 34.39
CA ILE A 306 23.90 1.77 33.78
C ILE A 306 25.36 2.08 33.46
N TRP A 307 26.28 1.38 34.13
CA TRP A 307 27.74 1.56 33.97
C TRP A 307 28.54 0.26 33.98
N ASN A 308 27.89 -0.88 34.19
CA ASN A 308 28.47 -2.21 34.08
C ASN A 308 27.37 -3.25 33.78
N TYR A 309 27.75 -4.50 33.49
CA TYR A 309 26.80 -5.56 33.17
C TYR A 309 25.74 -5.80 34.27
N ALA A 310 26.13 -5.77 35.54
CA ALA A 310 25.21 -6.00 36.65
C ALA A 310 24.13 -4.90 36.72
N SER A 311 24.52 -3.64 36.54
CA SER A 311 23.59 -2.51 36.45
C SER A 311 22.75 -2.56 35.17
N ALA A 312 23.31 -2.93 34.01
CA ALA A 312 22.57 -3.05 32.76
C ALA A 312 21.42 -4.05 32.91
N ARG A 313 21.71 -5.25 33.44
CA ARG A 313 20.71 -6.27 33.73
C ARG A 313 19.67 -5.77 34.75
N ALA A 314 20.11 -5.33 35.93
CA ALA A 314 19.20 -4.98 37.01
C ALA A 314 18.27 -3.81 36.65
N GLN A 315 18.78 -2.79 35.96
CA GLN A 315 17.98 -1.63 35.56
C GLN A 315 17.07 -1.94 34.36
N ALA A 316 17.51 -2.76 33.41
CA ALA A 316 16.67 -3.19 32.30
C ALA A 316 15.53 -4.12 32.76
N GLU A 317 15.82 -5.12 33.62
CA GLU A 317 14.80 -5.99 34.22
C GLU A 317 13.75 -5.19 35.00
N ARG A 318 14.17 -4.12 35.69
CA ARG A 318 13.27 -3.22 36.43
C ARG A 318 12.25 -2.53 35.52
N ILE A 319 12.66 -2.11 34.32
CA ILE A 319 11.80 -1.39 33.38
C ILE A 319 11.14 -2.33 32.35
N ALA A 320 11.39 -3.64 32.40
CA ALA A 320 11.00 -4.59 31.36
C ALA A 320 9.48 -4.74 31.14
N SER A 321 8.66 -4.36 32.12
CA SER A 321 7.19 -4.37 32.02
C SER A 321 6.60 -3.14 31.31
N CYS A 322 7.43 -2.37 30.60
CA CYS A 322 7.03 -1.22 29.81
C CYS A 322 6.48 -1.60 28.42
N ASP A 323 5.70 -0.69 27.86
CA ASP A 323 5.19 -0.74 26.49
C ASP A 323 6.21 -0.11 25.52
N VAL A 324 7.00 0.88 25.98
CA VAL A 324 8.14 1.49 25.28
C VAL A 324 9.30 1.69 26.27
N ALA A 325 10.53 1.44 25.84
CA ALA A 325 11.75 1.70 26.62
C ALA A 325 12.51 2.91 26.07
N VAL A 326 12.81 3.89 26.92
CA VAL A 326 13.62 5.07 26.62
C VAL A 326 15.03 4.87 27.14
N PHE A 327 15.99 4.87 26.22
CA PHE A 327 17.42 4.83 26.49
C PHE A 327 17.97 6.26 26.45
N ASN A 328 18.29 6.77 27.63
CA ASN A 328 18.66 8.16 27.84
C ASN A 328 20.20 8.31 27.87
N PHE A 329 20.72 9.17 27.01
CA PHE A 329 22.16 9.47 26.91
C PHE A 329 22.43 10.95 27.19
N CYS A 330 23.35 11.23 28.10
CA CYS A 330 23.74 12.59 28.48
C CYS A 330 25.25 12.75 28.77
N VAL A 331 26.01 11.65 28.79
CA VAL A 331 27.47 11.60 28.99
C VAL A 331 28.05 10.43 28.17
N TRP A 332 29.38 10.26 28.14
CA TRP A 332 29.96 9.03 27.54
C TRP A 332 29.41 7.78 28.24
N SER A 333 29.06 6.75 27.47
CA SER A 333 28.80 5.41 27.99
C SER A 333 29.35 4.37 27.03
N PHE A 334 29.68 3.18 27.53
CA PHE A 334 30.16 2.11 26.67
C PHE A 334 28.97 1.51 25.91
N PRO A 335 28.99 1.47 24.56
CA PRO A 335 27.86 0.97 23.77
C PRO A 335 27.47 -0.48 24.08
N ASP A 336 28.43 -1.27 24.55
CA ASP A 336 28.24 -2.63 25.05
C ASP A 336 27.12 -2.72 26.12
N PHE A 337 26.98 -1.71 26.99
CA PHE A 337 25.90 -1.70 27.99
C PHE A 337 24.52 -1.48 27.36
N THR A 338 24.45 -0.78 26.23
CA THR A 338 23.21 -0.60 25.47
C THR A 338 22.74 -1.93 24.88
N ALA A 339 23.64 -2.70 24.27
CA ALA A 339 23.33 -4.05 23.81
C ALA A 339 22.86 -4.94 24.97
N GLN A 340 23.60 -4.94 26.07
CA GLN A 340 23.28 -5.75 27.25
C GLN A 340 21.92 -5.40 27.85
N ALA A 341 21.57 -4.12 27.96
CA ALA A 341 20.27 -3.70 28.46
C ALA A 341 19.13 -4.10 27.50
N ALA A 342 19.34 -3.96 26.18
CA ALA A 342 18.34 -4.28 25.17
C ALA A 342 17.93 -5.78 25.16
N GLU A 343 18.82 -6.68 25.56
CA GLU A 343 18.53 -8.12 25.67
C GLU A 343 17.44 -8.46 26.70
N PHE A 344 17.25 -7.61 27.72
CA PHE A 344 16.22 -7.81 28.74
C PHE A 344 14.89 -7.14 28.40
N LEU A 345 14.77 -6.54 27.21
CA LEU A 345 13.61 -5.76 26.80
C LEU A 345 12.98 -6.36 25.53
N SER A 346 11.66 -6.53 25.58
CA SER A 346 10.84 -6.86 24.39
C SER A 346 10.18 -5.62 23.77
N ALA A 347 10.09 -4.52 24.52
CA ALA A 347 9.49 -3.27 24.09
C ALA A 347 10.33 -2.58 23.00
N PRO A 348 9.70 -1.79 22.10
CA PRO A 348 10.40 -0.87 21.22
C PRO A 348 11.29 0.09 22.01
N ILE A 349 12.50 0.33 21.50
CA ILE A 349 13.50 1.17 22.16
C ILE A 349 13.55 2.54 21.49
N LEU A 350 13.49 3.61 22.27
CA LEU A 350 13.75 4.98 21.85
C LEU A 350 15.05 5.47 22.45
N CYS A 351 16.06 5.74 21.63
CA CYS A 351 17.27 6.43 22.09
C CYS A 351 17.02 7.94 22.12
N VAL A 352 17.28 8.58 23.26
CA VAL A 352 17.22 10.03 23.46
C VAL A 352 18.60 10.57 23.79
N GLY A 353 19.17 11.39 22.92
CA GLY A 353 20.47 12.03 23.10
C GLY A 353 20.33 13.48 23.58
N ASN A 354 20.42 13.69 24.90
CA ASN A 354 20.30 15.03 25.50
C ASN A 354 21.52 15.90 25.21
N ILE A 355 21.31 17.22 25.30
CA ILE A 355 22.37 18.21 25.17
C ILE A 355 23.07 18.39 26.52
N ASN A 356 24.34 17.98 26.59
CA ASN A 356 25.20 18.21 27.74
C ASN A 356 26.61 18.56 27.24
N PRO A 357 26.96 19.83 27.00
CA PRO A 357 28.23 20.18 26.37
C PRO A 357 29.45 19.85 27.24
N ALA A 358 29.27 19.65 28.55
CA ALA A 358 30.35 19.29 29.46
C ALA A 358 30.86 17.85 29.27
N TYR A 359 30.07 16.97 28.64
CA TYR A 359 30.37 15.55 28.49
C TYR A 359 29.91 15.00 27.13
N PRO A 360 30.55 13.96 26.58
CA PRO A 360 30.29 13.54 25.20
C PRO A 360 29.06 12.62 25.08
N GLY A 361 27.88 13.08 25.53
CA GLY A 361 26.62 12.34 25.47
C GLY A 361 26.18 11.94 24.07
N TRP A 362 26.37 12.82 23.09
CA TRP A 362 26.07 12.50 21.67
C TRP A 362 27.01 11.45 21.08
N VAL A 363 28.26 11.40 21.55
CA VAL A 363 29.21 10.37 21.12
C VAL A 363 28.72 8.99 21.60
N ALA A 364 28.22 8.91 22.84
CA ALA A 364 27.58 7.69 23.34
C ALA A 364 26.31 7.34 22.56
N PHE A 365 25.42 8.31 22.35
CA PHE A 365 24.18 8.14 21.58
C PHE A 365 24.41 7.53 20.20
N PHE A 366 25.33 8.09 19.40
CA PHE A 366 25.61 7.57 18.05
C PHE A 366 26.32 6.21 18.07
N ALA A 367 27.23 5.99 19.02
CA ALA A 367 27.91 4.71 19.15
C ALA A 367 26.93 3.59 19.58
N SER A 368 26.04 3.87 20.54
CA SER A 368 24.98 2.98 20.99
C SER A 368 23.94 2.70 19.89
N ALA A 369 23.59 3.69 19.08
CA ALA A 369 22.76 3.50 17.89
C ALA A 369 23.42 2.52 16.91
N GLY A 370 24.72 2.71 16.61
CA GLY A 370 25.48 1.77 15.77
C GLY A 370 25.52 0.35 16.33
N THR A 371 25.65 0.20 17.65
CA THR A 371 25.59 -1.11 18.32
C THR A 371 24.24 -1.79 18.15
N LEU A 372 23.11 -1.09 18.33
CA LEU A 372 21.78 -1.68 18.15
C LEU A 372 21.53 -2.10 16.70
N ASP A 373 21.98 -1.30 15.72
CA ASP A 373 21.95 -1.69 14.30
C ASP A 373 22.80 -2.95 14.04
N GLU A 374 24.01 -3.03 14.62
CA GLU A 374 24.94 -4.18 14.44
C GLU A 374 24.37 -5.49 14.99
N VAL A 375 23.65 -5.44 16.12
CA VAL A 375 23.01 -6.63 16.72
C VAL A 375 21.57 -6.87 16.22
N GLY A 376 21.08 -6.08 15.27
CA GLY A 376 19.76 -6.25 14.67
C GLY A 376 18.58 -5.93 15.60
N ARG A 377 18.76 -5.00 16.55
CA ARG A 377 17.71 -4.55 17.47
C ARG A 377 17.06 -3.26 16.96
N PRO A 378 15.77 -3.26 16.57
CA PRO A 378 15.11 -2.04 16.10
C PRO A 378 15.00 -0.96 17.17
N PHE A 379 15.19 0.31 16.78
CA PHE A 379 15.12 1.45 17.69
C PHE A 379 14.76 2.75 16.97
N GLY A 380 14.16 3.69 17.71
CA GLY A 380 13.99 5.09 17.33
C GLY A 380 15.10 5.98 17.86
N ARG A 381 15.22 7.17 17.29
CA ARG A 381 16.27 8.15 17.64
C ARG A 381 15.66 9.53 17.75
N VAL A 382 15.95 10.21 18.85
CA VAL A 382 15.65 11.63 19.03
C VAL A 382 16.88 12.32 19.61
N LEU A 383 17.27 13.44 18.99
CA LEU A 383 18.46 14.18 19.37
C LEU A 383 18.10 15.62 19.74
N GLY A 384 18.38 15.99 20.99
CA GLY A 384 18.12 17.32 21.53
C GLY A 384 17.66 17.31 22.99
N ASP A 385 17.31 18.48 23.51
CA ASP A 385 16.75 18.63 24.86
C ASP A 385 15.23 18.42 24.83
N ILE A 386 14.67 17.73 25.84
CA ILE A 386 13.24 17.47 25.93
C ILE A 386 12.40 18.75 26.12
N ASP A 387 13.03 19.85 26.51
CA ASP A 387 12.37 21.16 26.59
C ASP A 387 12.14 21.81 25.20
N ASP A 388 12.78 21.29 24.13
CA ASP A 388 12.58 21.74 22.75
C ASP A 388 11.29 21.12 22.16
N PRO A 389 10.29 21.92 21.73
CA PRO A 389 9.05 21.43 21.11
C PRO A 389 9.28 20.51 19.89
N ARG A 390 10.39 20.69 19.16
CA ARG A 390 10.74 19.80 18.04
C ARG A 390 11.09 18.40 18.55
N VAL A 391 11.90 18.31 19.60
CA VAL A 391 12.29 17.05 20.25
C VAL A 391 11.05 16.37 20.84
N GLN A 392 10.20 17.13 21.52
CA GLN A 392 8.92 16.63 22.06
C GLN A 392 8.06 16.01 20.95
N SER A 393 7.96 16.68 19.80
CA SER A 393 7.19 16.20 18.66
C SER A 393 7.76 14.88 18.09
N GLU A 394 9.08 14.73 18.01
CA GLU A 394 9.72 13.49 17.59
C GLU A 394 9.50 12.33 18.59
N VAL A 395 9.55 12.62 19.89
CA VAL A 395 9.23 11.63 20.93
C VAL A 395 7.76 11.22 20.86
N ILE A 396 6.83 12.18 20.78
CA ILE A 396 5.39 11.92 20.64
C ILE A 396 5.13 11.03 19.42
N ARG A 397 5.71 11.37 18.27
CA ARG A 397 5.55 10.58 17.03
C ARG A 397 6.03 9.13 17.20
N PHE A 398 7.15 8.92 17.87
CA PHE A 398 7.64 7.57 18.17
C PHE A 398 6.66 6.83 19.08
N LEU A 399 6.20 7.47 20.16
CA LEU A 399 5.25 6.89 21.10
C LEU A 399 3.93 6.52 20.40
N GLU A 400 3.35 7.43 19.61
CA GLU A 400 2.11 7.20 18.87
C GLU A 400 2.24 6.04 17.88
N ARG A 401 3.37 5.94 17.17
CA ARG A 401 3.67 4.83 16.23
C ARG A 401 3.80 3.49 16.94
N HIS A 402 4.25 3.50 18.19
CA HIS A 402 4.51 2.31 18.99
C HIS A 402 3.45 2.01 20.04
N ASP A 403 2.33 2.74 20.03
CA ASP A 403 1.20 2.51 20.93
C ASP A 403 0.69 1.05 20.81
N PRO A 404 0.66 0.28 21.91
CA PRO A 404 0.36 -1.14 21.86
C PRO A 404 -1.08 -1.43 21.42
N ASP A 405 -2.05 -0.60 21.80
CA ASP A 405 -3.46 -0.79 21.50
C ASP A 405 -3.73 -0.50 20.02
N ARG A 406 -3.15 0.60 19.50
CA ARG A 406 -3.17 0.93 18.07
C ARG A 406 -2.54 -0.19 17.25
N ARG A 407 -1.36 -0.65 17.63
CA ARG A 407 -0.67 -1.74 16.91
C ARG A 407 -1.45 -3.04 16.96
N ALA A 408 -2.08 -3.38 18.09
CA ALA A 408 -2.95 -4.54 18.22
C ALA A 408 -4.16 -4.47 17.28
N ARG A 409 -4.79 -3.29 17.13
CA ARG A 409 -5.85 -3.06 16.13
C ARG A 409 -5.35 -3.26 14.69
N GLY A 410 -4.17 -2.73 14.38
CA GLY A 410 -3.45 -2.98 13.13
C GLY A 410 -3.35 -4.46 12.77
N ILE A 411 -2.80 -5.25 13.70
CA ILE A 411 -2.63 -6.69 13.56
C ILE A 411 -4.00 -7.39 13.44
N ALA A 412 -5.01 -6.96 14.20
CA ALA A 412 -6.35 -7.53 14.13
C ALA A 412 -7.00 -7.31 12.76
N ALA A 413 -6.86 -6.12 12.16
CA ALA A 413 -7.34 -5.85 10.80
C ALA A 413 -6.62 -6.68 9.75
N ALA A 414 -5.29 -6.77 9.83
CA ALA A 414 -4.50 -7.64 8.96
C ALA A 414 -4.97 -9.11 9.02
N ARG A 415 -5.32 -9.61 10.21
CA ARG A 415 -5.84 -10.98 10.37
C ARG A 415 -7.23 -11.18 9.77
N ARG A 416 -8.06 -10.12 9.72
CA ARG A 416 -9.41 -10.19 9.12
C ARG A 416 -9.39 -10.37 7.60
N LEU A 417 -8.27 -10.03 6.93
CA LEU A 417 -8.09 -10.31 5.51
C LEU A 417 -8.10 -11.81 5.20
N ARG A 418 -7.61 -12.65 6.13
CA ARG A 418 -7.54 -14.09 5.93
C ARG A 418 -8.95 -14.69 5.85
N GLY A 419 -9.19 -15.44 4.78
CA GLY A 419 -10.48 -16.06 4.48
C GLY A 419 -11.39 -15.19 3.62
N GLN A 420 -11.00 -13.94 3.33
CA GLN A 420 -11.75 -13.08 2.42
C GLN A 420 -11.58 -13.52 0.95
N ARG A 421 -12.54 -13.13 0.12
CA ARG A 421 -12.57 -13.41 -1.32
C ARG A 421 -12.54 -12.11 -2.12
N TYR A 422 -11.51 -11.97 -2.95
CA TYR A 422 -11.37 -10.85 -3.89
C TYR A 422 -12.00 -11.20 -5.24
N GLY A 423 -12.91 -10.36 -5.74
CA GLY A 423 -13.44 -10.46 -7.09
C GLY A 423 -12.53 -9.74 -8.08
N GLU A 424 -11.77 -10.48 -8.88
CA GLU A 424 -10.98 -9.95 -10.00
C GLU A 424 -11.86 -10.00 -11.26
N PHE A 425 -12.52 -8.88 -11.58
CA PHE A 425 -13.47 -8.84 -12.69
C PHE A 425 -12.80 -8.37 -13.98
N ASP A 426 -12.53 -9.34 -14.87
CA ASP A 426 -11.56 -9.37 -15.96
C ASP A 426 -10.09 -9.37 -15.50
N GLY A 427 -9.44 -8.22 -15.36
CA GLY A 427 -8.01 -8.19 -15.03
C GLY A 427 -7.43 -6.78 -15.04
N PRO A 428 -6.10 -6.61 -15.05
CA PRO A 428 -5.48 -5.30 -14.99
C PRO A 428 -5.88 -4.44 -16.19
N SER A 429 -6.33 -3.22 -15.92
CA SER A 429 -6.63 -2.22 -16.93
C SER A 429 -5.36 -1.55 -17.48
N MET A 430 -5.35 -1.26 -18.78
CA MET A 430 -4.36 -0.41 -19.48
C MET A 430 -2.88 -0.77 -19.23
N GLY A 431 -2.58 -2.03 -18.90
CA GLY A 431 -1.22 -2.48 -18.62
C GLY A 431 -0.65 -2.03 -17.27
N MET A 432 -1.50 -1.58 -16.34
CA MET A 432 -1.08 -1.23 -14.99
C MET A 432 -0.64 -2.46 -14.20
N TYR A 433 0.66 -2.52 -13.88
CA TYR A 433 1.28 -3.62 -13.12
C TYR A 433 0.73 -3.81 -11.70
N THR A 434 0.01 -2.83 -11.18
CA THR A 434 -0.61 -2.88 -9.85
C THR A 434 -1.90 -3.70 -9.84
N GLY A 435 -2.55 -3.88 -10.99
CA GLY A 435 -3.69 -4.79 -11.15
C GLY A 435 -3.32 -6.27 -11.32
N HIS A 436 -2.10 -6.57 -11.78
CA HIS A 436 -1.64 -7.96 -11.99
C HIS A 436 -1.44 -8.70 -10.66
N ILE A 437 -2.20 -9.76 -10.38
CA ILE A 437 -2.07 -10.53 -9.14
C ILE A 437 -1.30 -11.83 -9.34
N ASP A 438 -0.45 -12.19 -8.38
CA ASP A 438 -0.08 -13.58 -8.15
C ASP A 438 -1.02 -14.15 -7.09
N GLN A 439 -1.97 -14.98 -7.52
CA GLN A 439 -3.03 -15.51 -6.67
C GLN A 439 -2.48 -16.47 -5.60
N SER A 440 -1.38 -17.17 -5.90
CA SER A 440 -0.72 -18.06 -4.94
C SER A 440 -0.05 -17.24 -3.84
N GLN A 441 0.61 -16.14 -4.22
CA GLN A 441 1.19 -15.21 -3.25
C GLN A 441 0.12 -14.59 -2.35
N TRP A 442 -1.04 -14.19 -2.90
CA TRP A 442 -2.13 -13.63 -2.09
C TRP A 442 -2.70 -14.65 -1.10
N MET A 443 -2.86 -15.90 -1.51
CA MET A 443 -3.31 -16.97 -0.63
C MET A 443 -2.28 -17.26 0.47
N GLU A 444 -0.99 -17.32 0.14
CA GLU A 444 0.08 -17.61 1.11
C GLU A 444 0.27 -16.45 2.11
N GLN A 445 0.38 -15.23 1.60
CA GLN A 445 0.77 -14.06 2.39
C GLN A 445 -0.42 -13.40 3.11
N PHE A 446 -1.56 -13.26 2.45
CA PHE A 446 -2.72 -12.55 3.00
C PHE A 446 -3.87 -13.50 3.38
N GLY A 447 -3.84 -14.75 2.92
CA GLY A 447 -4.95 -15.69 3.10
C GLY A 447 -6.20 -15.31 2.31
N ILE A 448 -6.05 -14.54 1.23
CA ILE A 448 -7.15 -14.05 0.40
C ILE A 448 -7.31 -14.96 -0.81
N HIS A 449 -8.54 -15.38 -1.08
CA HIS A 449 -8.87 -16.12 -2.29
C HIS A 449 -9.18 -15.16 -3.45
N VAL A 450 -8.38 -15.20 -4.51
CA VAL A 450 -8.68 -14.45 -5.74
C VAL A 450 -9.67 -15.23 -6.60
N PHE A 451 -10.79 -14.61 -6.92
CA PHE A 451 -11.83 -15.17 -7.77
C PHE A 451 -11.96 -14.35 -9.04
N HIS A 452 -11.45 -14.90 -10.13
CA HIS A 452 -11.56 -14.29 -11.45
C HIS A 452 -12.93 -14.59 -12.09
N ARG A 453 -13.53 -13.56 -12.70
CA ARG A 453 -14.70 -13.68 -13.57
C ARG A 453 -14.66 -12.61 -14.66
N SER A 454 -15.12 -12.92 -15.87
CA SER A 454 -15.20 -11.90 -16.92
C SER A 454 -16.37 -10.93 -16.70
N ALA A 455 -16.22 -9.64 -17.03
CA ALA A 455 -17.32 -8.68 -16.95
C ALA A 455 -18.48 -8.99 -17.91
N LEU A 456 -18.27 -9.84 -18.93
CA LEU A 456 -19.37 -10.36 -19.76
C LEU A 456 -20.45 -11.08 -18.94
N GLU A 457 -20.10 -11.64 -17.79
CA GLU A 457 -21.08 -12.19 -16.84
C GLU A 457 -22.07 -11.12 -16.38
N PHE A 458 -21.61 -9.89 -16.12
CA PHE A 458 -22.47 -8.78 -15.74
C PHE A 458 -23.29 -8.28 -16.91
N ALA A 459 -22.75 -8.27 -18.13
CA ALA A 459 -23.53 -7.96 -19.33
C ALA A 459 -24.73 -8.91 -19.48
N ASN A 460 -24.53 -10.21 -19.24
CA ASN A 460 -25.60 -11.20 -19.24
C ASN A 460 -26.60 -10.97 -18.09
N ARG A 461 -26.11 -10.70 -16.87
CA ARG A 461 -26.98 -10.50 -15.68
C ARG A 461 -27.80 -9.21 -15.74
N MET A 462 -27.30 -8.15 -16.35
CA MET A 462 -28.07 -6.91 -16.53
C MET A 462 -29.42 -7.16 -17.20
N ALA A 463 -29.51 -8.14 -18.12
CA ALA A 463 -30.75 -8.52 -18.78
C ALA A 463 -31.77 -9.21 -17.86
N THR A 464 -31.34 -9.71 -16.71
CA THR A 464 -32.19 -10.38 -15.71
C THR A 464 -32.71 -9.42 -14.64
N ILE A 465 -32.17 -8.19 -14.56
CA ILE A 465 -32.61 -7.17 -13.61
C ILE A 465 -33.97 -6.62 -14.05
N THR A 466 -34.94 -6.66 -13.15
CA THR A 466 -36.31 -6.24 -13.48
C THR A 466 -36.43 -4.72 -13.64
N PRO A 467 -37.29 -4.24 -14.55
CA PRO A 467 -37.48 -2.80 -14.75
C PRO A 467 -37.86 -2.03 -13.48
N GLU A 468 -38.59 -2.64 -12.56
CA GLU A 468 -39.04 -2.02 -11.31
C GLU A 468 -37.85 -1.70 -10.38
N ARG A 469 -36.88 -2.61 -10.28
CA ARG A 469 -35.65 -2.36 -9.48
C ARG A 469 -34.80 -1.25 -10.10
N VAL A 470 -34.78 -1.16 -11.43
CA VAL A 470 -34.06 -0.10 -12.15
C VAL A 470 -34.77 1.24 -11.95
N GLN A 471 -36.09 1.26 -12.08
CA GLN A 471 -36.90 2.46 -11.88
C GLN A 471 -36.70 3.04 -10.48
N ALA A 472 -36.73 2.20 -9.43
CA ALA A 472 -36.46 2.64 -8.06
C ALA A 472 -35.06 3.25 -7.89
N GLY A 473 -34.05 2.70 -8.55
CA GLY A 473 -32.70 3.27 -8.53
C GLY A 473 -32.59 4.60 -9.26
N LEU A 474 -33.26 4.75 -10.40
CA LEU A 474 -33.34 6.03 -11.11
C LEU A 474 -34.03 7.10 -10.27
N GLU A 475 -35.18 6.78 -9.69
CA GLU A 475 -35.93 7.70 -8.81
C GLU A 475 -35.11 8.11 -7.59
N TRP A 476 -34.38 7.18 -6.99
CA TRP A 476 -33.50 7.47 -5.87
C TRP A 476 -32.35 8.42 -6.26
N LEU A 477 -31.71 8.19 -7.42
CA LEU A 477 -30.65 9.06 -7.92
C LEU A 477 -31.20 10.45 -8.26
N GLU A 478 -32.36 10.53 -8.92
CA GLU A 478 -33.05 11.79 -9.25
C GLU A 478 -33.49 12.55 -7.99
N GLN A 479 -33.89 11.84 -6.94
CA GLN A 479 -34.33 12.44 -5.68
C GLN A 479 -33.17 12.97 -4.83
N HIS A 480 -32.02 12.27 -4.83
CA HIS A 480 -30.95 12.51 -3.86
C HIS A 480 -29.70 13.15 -4.44
N CYS A 481 -29.39 12.97 -5.73
CA CYS A 481 -28.29 13.70 -6.36
C CYS A 481 -28.61 15.19 -6.38
N GLY A 482 -27.61 16.03 -6.12
CA GLY A 482 -27.75 17.49 -6.24
C GLY A 482 -28.08 17.94 -7.67
N GLU A 483 -27.52 17.26 -8.67
CA GLU A 483 -27.76 17.57 -10.09
C GLU A 483 -27.51 16.33 -10.97
N ILE A 484 -28.31 16.16 -12.03
CA ILE A 484 -28.00 15.24 -13.14
C ILE A 484 -27.96 16.03 -14.43
N ARG A 485 -26.81 16.02 -15.11
CA ARG A 485 -26.58 16.78 -16.34
C ARG A 485 -26.84 15.92 -17.57
N TRP A 486 -28.09 15.90 -18.01
CA TRP A 486 -28.49 15.16 -19.20
C TRP A 486 -27.80 15.68 -20.46
N GLN A 487 -27.36 14.75 -21.31
CA GLN A 487 -26.79 15.02 -22.62
C GLN A 487 -27.22 13.92 -23.59
N GLU A 488 -27.90 14.31 -24.67
CA GLU A 488 -28.37 13.37 -25.70
C GLU A 488 -27.22 12.50 -26.23
N GLY A 489 -27.49 11.20 -26.37
CA GLY A 489 -26.52 10.21 -26.83
C GLY A 489 -25.42 9.82 -25.83
N ARG A 490 -25.32 10.50 -24.68
CA ARG A 490 -24.23 10.30 -23.70
C ARG A 490 -24.77 9.94 -22.31
N LEU A 491 -25.54 10.83 -21.70
CA LEU A 491 -26.24 10.64 -20.44
C LEU A 491 -27.73 10.90 -20.65
N THR A 492 -28.54 9.83 -20.69
CA THR A 492 -29.97 9.91 -21.04
C THR A 492 -30.88 9.31 -19.97
N PRO A 493 -32.06 9.90 -19.74
CA PRO A 493 -33.01 9.45 -18.72
C PRO A 493 -33.85 8.25 -19.18
N GLY A 494 -34.67 7.72 -18.27
CA GLY A 494 -35.64 6.66 -18.53
C GLY A 494 -35.02 5.26 -18.54
N LEU A 495 -35.89 4.24 -18.57
CA LEU A 495 -35.50 2.84 -18.42
C LEU A 495 -34.57 2.31 -19.53
N ASP A 496 -34.62 2.92 -20.72
CA ASP A 496 -33.73 2.58 -21.85
C ASP A 496 -32.51 3.50 -21.94
N GLY A 497 -32.38 4.46 -21.01
CA GLY A 497 -31.31 5.44 -20.94
C GLY A 497 -29.96 4.87 -20.51
N THR A 498 -28.89 5.64 -20.69
CA THR A 498 -27.53 5.25 -20.26
C THR A 498 -27.39 5.20 -18.75
N LEU A 499 -28.07 6.07 -18.00
CA LEU A 499 -28.05 5.99 -16.53
C LEU A 499 -28.71 4.69 -16.04
N ALA A 500 -29.81 4.28 -16.68
CA ALA A 500 -30.48 3.02 -16.37
C ALA A 500 -29.62 1.78 -16.66
N ARG A 501 -28.68 1.86 -17.62
CA ARG A 501 -27.67 0.81 -17.84
C ARG A 501 -26.68 0.72 -16.68
N GLN A 502 -26.22 1.85 -16.15
CA GLN A 502 -25.37 1.88 -14.95
C GLN A 502 -26.08 1.33 -13.72
N VAL A 503 -27.36 1.68 -13.53
CA VAL A 503 -28.19 1.13 -12.45
C VAL A 503 -28.33 -0.40 -12.58
N ARG A 504 -28.57 -0.92 -13.80
CA ARG A 504 -28.60 -2.38 -14.04
C ARG A 504 -27.25 -3.04 -13.74
N LEU A 505 -26.14 -2.43 -14.16
CA LEU A 505 -24.80 -2.94 -13.90
C LEU A 505 -24.53 -3.01 -12.40
N TYR A 506 -24.86 -1.96 -11.66
CA TYR A 506 -24.74 -1.92 -10.21
C TYR A 506 -25.52 -3.06 -9.53
N LEU A 507 -26.79 -3.25 -9.87
CA LEU A 507 -27.61 -4.32 -9.28
C LEU A 507 -27.06 -5.71 -9.64
N ALA A 508 -26.64 -5.91 -10.89
CA ALA A 508 -26.02 -7.16 -11.32
C ALA A 508 -24.73 -7.47 -10.54
N LEU A 509 -23.88 -6.47 -10.32
CA LEU A 509 -22.66 -6.57 -9.52
C LEU A 509 -22.97 -6.87 -8.06
N LYS A 510 -23.90 -6.11 -7.46
CA LYS A 510 -24.32 -6.26 -6.06
C LYS A 510 -24.87 -7.67 -5.80
N ASP A 511 -25.80 -8.13 -6.63
CA ASP A 511 -26.40 -9.46 -6.51
C ASP A 511 -25.35 -10.56 -6.70
N PHE A 512 -24.46 -10.41 -7.69
CA PHE A 512 -23.39 -11.37 -7.93
C PHE A 512 -22.41 -11.47 -6.77
N CYS A 513 -21.93 -10.32 -6.26
CA CYS A 513 -21.00 -10.29 -5.14
C CYS A 513 -21.61 -10.91 -3.89
N ARG A 514 -22.91 -10.66 -3.62
CA ARG A 514 -23.64 -11.30 -2.52
C ARG A 514 -23.75 -12.82 -2.73
N LEU A 515 -24.07 -13.27 -3.94
CA LEU A 515 -24.20 -14.70 -4.26
C LEU A 515 -22.89 -15.47 -4.09
N GLU A 516 -21.80 -14.91 -4.62
CA GLU A 516 -20.47 -15.55 -4.63
C GLU A 516 -19.67 -15.34 -3.34
N GLY A 517 -20.19 -14.53 -2.41
CA GLY A 517 -19.50 -14.18 -1.17
C GLY A 517 -18.21 -13.40 -1.44
N ILE A 518 -18.28 -12.37 -2.29
CA ILE A 518 -17.16 -11.47 -2.57
C ILE A 518 -17.08 -10.41 -1.46
N ASP A 519 -15.91 -10.26 -0.84
CA ASP A 519 -15.69 -9.30 0.25
C ASP A 519 -15.22 -7.94 -0.25
N PHE A 520 -14.47 -7.92 -1.36
CA PHE A 520 -14.01 -6.74 -2.08
C PHE A 520 -13.68 -7.12 -3.52
N CYS A 521 -13.66 -6.17 -4.44
CA CYS A 521 -13.47 -6.45 -5.87
C CYS A 521 -12.70 -5.34 -6.60
N GLY A 522 -12.32 -5.65 -7.83
CA GLY A 522 -11.79 -4.69 -8.79
C GLY A 522 -12.56 -4.79 -10.10
N LEU A 523 -12.85 -3.65 -10.71
CA LEU A 523 -13.59 -3.55 -11.97
C LEU A 523 -12.68 -2.99 -13.05
N THR A 524 -12.41 -3.78 -14.09
CA THR A 524 -11.45 -3.40 -15.14
C THR A 524 -11.90 -2.15 -15.89
N GLY A 525 -13.15 -2.12 -16.36
CA GLY A 525 -13.72 -1.03 -17.13
C GLY A 525 -12.95 -0.77 -18.44
N GLN A 526 -11.86 -0.02 -18.33
CA GLN A 526 -11.01 0.34 -19.45
C GLN A 526 -10.14 -0.83 -19.93
N LEU A 527 -9.96 -1.08 -21.22
CA LEU A 527 -10.63 -0.41 -22.34
C LEU A 527 -11.85 -1.17 -22.84
N ASP A 528 -11.83 -2.51 -22.74
CA ASP A 528 -12.80 -3.35 -23.43
C ASP A 528 -14.23 -3.02 -23.05
N TRP A 529 -14.57 -2.72 -21.79
CA TRP A 529 -15.94 -2.39 -21.42
C TRP A 529 -16.33 -0.95 -21.79
N THR A 530 -15.44 0.01 -21.57
CA THR A 530 -15.77 1.43 -21.77
C THR A 530 -15.75 1.88 -23.24
N GLU A 531 -15.23 1.06 -24.16
CA GLU A 531 -15.16 1.37 -25.60
C GLU A 531 -16.45 1.01 -26.38
N TRP A 532 -17.35 0.21 -25.82
CA TRP A 532 -18.51 -0.29 -26.56
C TRP A 532 -19.79 0.51 -26.25
N PRO A 533 -20.39 1.20 -27.24
CA PRO A 533 -21.54 2.10 -27.03
C PRO A 533 -22.80 1.45 -26.46
N GLN A 534 -22.95 0.13 -26.57
CA GLN A 534 -24.09 -0.61 -26.02
C GLN A 534 -24.00 -0.84 -24.50
N TRP A 535 -22.84 -0.61 -23.88
CA TRP A 535 -22.63 -0.77 -22.44
C TRP A 535 -22.72 0.58 -21.72
N CYS A 536 -21.94 0.81 -20.68
CA CYS A 536 -21.87 2.08 -19.95
C CYS A 536 -20.56 2.13 -19.15
N ILE A 537 -20.08 3.31 -18.75
CA ILE A 537 -18.97 3.41 -17.79
C ILE A 537 -19.37 2.87 -16.40
N MET A 538 -18.37 2.53 -15.60
CA MET A 538 -18.58 1.88 -14.30
C MET A 538 -18.59 2.86 -13.12
N ASP A 539 -18.47 4.16 -13.36
CA ASP A 539 -18.29 5.19 -12.31
C ASP A 539 -19.42 5.19 -11.26
N VAL A 540 -20.69 5.20 -11.68
CA VAL A 540 -21.84 5.13 -10.75
C VAL A 540 -21.88 3.79 -9.99
N PRO A 541 -21.73 2.62 -10.63
CA PRO A 541 -21.59 1.35 -9.93
C PRO A 541 -20.45 1.33 -8.90
N GLU A 542 -19.25 1.77 -9.28
CA GLU A 542 -18.08 1.82 -8.40
C GLU A 542 -18.31 2.77 -7.21
N ALA A 543 -18.89 3.95 -7.46
CA ALA A 543 -19.26 4.91 -6.43
C ALA A 543 -20.22 4.28 -5.42
N LEU A 544 -21.33 3.69 -5.90
CA LEU A 544 -22.35 3.07 -5.07
C LEU A 544 -21.83 1.83 -4.35
N LEU A 545 -20.94 1.02 -4.93
CA LEU A 545 -20.35 -0.14 -4.25
C LEU A 545 -19.52 0.31 -3.05
N ASN A 546 -18.70 1.34 -3.22
CA ASN A 546 -17.89 1.93 -2.15
C ASN A 546 -18.68 2.79 -1.15
N ASP A 547 -19.91 3.19 -1.46
CA ASP A 547 -20.71 4.06 -0.59
C ASP A 547 -21.44 3.31 0.55
N THR A 548 -22.03 4.06 1.47
CA THR A 548 -22.71 3.54 2.67
C THR A 548 -24.21 3.36 2.52
N ALA A 549 -24.80 3.66 1.37
CA ALA A 549 -26.23 3.47 1.11
C ALA A 549 -26.53 3.23 -0.37
N ASP A 550 -27.68 2.64 -0.63
CA ASP A 550 -28.33 2.59 -1.94
C ASP A 550 -29.87 2.55 -1.76
N TRP A 551 -30.63 2.39 -2.84
CA TRP A 551 -32.10 2.38 -2.79
C TRP A 551 -32.72 1.09 -2.22
N GLU A 552 -31.96 0.01 -2.10
CA GLU A 552 -32.40 -1.24 -1.47
C GLU A 552 -31.92 -1.35 -0.01
N GLU A 553 -30.85 -0.63 0.35
CA GLU A 553 -30.21 -0.65 1.67
C GLU A 553 -29.84 0.77 2.13
N GLU A 554 -30.68 1.38 2.98
CA GLU A 554 -30.44 2.72 3.56
C GLU A 554 -29.14 2.79 4.40
N ARG A 555 -28.66 1.64 4.89
CA ARG A 555 -27.37 1.47 5.55
C ARG A 555 -26.69 0.22 5.02
N LYS A 556 -25.81 0.42 4.05
CA LYS A 556 -25.03 -0.61 3.39
C LYS A 556 -23.60 -0.67 3.95
N LYS A 557 -23.08 -1.87 4.17
CA LYS A 557 -21.63 -2.06 4.33
C LYS A 557 -20.95 -1.81 2.98
N PRO A 558 -19.99 -0.88 2.86
CA PRO A 558 -19.22 -0.70 1.64
C PRO A 558 -18.67 -2.04 1.13
N LEU A 559 -18.87 -2.31 -0.16
CA LEU A 559 -18.14 -3.34 -0.88
C LEU A 559 -16.97 -2.62 -1.55
N ILE A 560 -15.79 -2.72 -0.96
CA ILE A 560 -14.61 -2.04 -1.48
C ILE A 560 -14.38 -2.48 -2.92
N CYS A 561 -14.40 -1.49 -3.82
CA CYS A 561 -14.32 -1.71 -5.25
C CYS A 561 -13.22 -0.81 -5.84
N ALA A 562 -12.17 -1.44 -6.35
CA ALA A 562 -11.07 -0.74 -7.02
C ALA A 562 -11.43 -0.47 -8.49
N THR A 563 -11.45 0.82 -8.85
CA THR A 563 -11.48 1.26 -10.25
C THR A 563 -10.31 0.63 -11.01
N GLU A 564 -10.52 0.33 -12.28
CA GLU A 564 -9.52 -0.20 -13.20
C GLU A 564 -8.90 -1.57 -12.82
N CYS A 565 -9.60 -2.30 -11.95
CA CYS A 565 -9.14 -3.54 -11.33
C CYS A 565 -7.71 -3.41 -10.79
N ASP A 566 -7.41 -2.25 -10.19
CA ASP A 566 -6.15 -2.03 -9.51
C ASP A 566 -6.11 -2.82 -8.21
N SER A 567 -5.80 -4.11 -8.32
CA SER A 567 -5.84 -5.09 -7.25
C SER A 567 -4.96 -4.74 -6.03
N ASN A 568 -3.76 -4.19 -6.23
CA ASN A 568 -2.96 -3.71 -5.10
C ASN A 568 -3.62 -2.51 -4.41
N GLY A 569 -4.32 -1.67 -5.18
CA GLY A 569 -5.17 -0.62 -4.65
C GLY A 569 -6.37 -1.15 -3.89
N GLY A 570 -7.09 -2.13 -4.44
CA GLY A 570 -8.19 -2.81 -3.78
C GLY A 570 -7.77 -3.46 -2.46
N LEU A 571 -6.61 -4.12 -2.41
CA LEU A 571 -6.05 -4.66 -1.17
C LEU A 571 -5.68 -3.56 -0.17
N THR A 572 -5.14 -2.44 -0.66
CA THR A 572 -4.84 -1.26 0.18
C THR A 572 -6.11 -0.74 0.83
N MET A 573 -7.14 -0.50 0.01
CA MET A 573 -8.43 -0.01 0.45
C MET A 573 -9.11 -0.99 1.40
N GLN A 574 -9.05 -2.28 1.11
CA GLN A 574 -9.67 -3.28 1.98
C GLN A 574 -9.03 -3.31 3.37
N LEU A 575 -7.69 -3.26 3.46
CA LEU A 575 -7.00 -3.18 4.74
C LEU A 575 -7.38 -1.90 5.52
N MET A 576 -7.48 -0.76 4.83
CA MET A 576 -7.91 0.51 5.41
C MET A 576 -9.38 0.51 5.85
N HIS A 577 -10.26 -0.15 5.10
CA HIS A 577 -11.66 -0.33 5.44
C HIS A 577 -11.81 -1.23 6.67
N GLU A 578 -11.07 -2.33 6.73
CA GLU A 578 -11.04 -3.21 7.91
C GLU A 578 -10.58 -2.48 9.17
N LEU A 579 -9.76 -1.44 9.05
CA LEU A 579 -9.34 -0.61 10.18
C LEU A 579 -10.38 0.43 10.58
N SER A 580 -10.84 1.22 9.61
CA SER A 580 -11.68 2.40 9.87
C SER A 580 -13.17 2.09 9.96
N GLY A 581 -13.64 1.02 9.31
CA GLY A 581 -15.05 0.74 9.09
C GLY A 581 -15.74 1.70 8.10
N THR A 582 -15.00 2.64 7.50
CA THR A 582 -15.53 3.70 6.61
C THR A 582 -15.19 3.41 5.14
N PRO A 583 -15.88 4.05 4.17
CA PRO A 583 -15.41 4.10 2.79
C PRO A 583 -13.96 4.59 2.69
N VAL A 584 -13.24 4.10 1.68
CA VAL A 584 -11.84 4.48 1.44
C VAL A 584 -11.73 5.25 0.13
N LEU A 585 -10.95 6.33 0.14
CA LEU A 585 -10.73 7.10 -1.07
C LEU A 585 -10.00 6.23 -2.10
N PHE A 586 -10.49 6.23 -3.33
CA PHE A 586 -9.73 5.83 -4.51
C PHE A 586 -9.56 7.09 -5.35
N ALA A 587 -8.33 7.47 -5.67
CA ALA A 587 -8.06 8.64 -6.50
C ALA A 587 -6.78 8.45 -7.32
N ASP A 588 -6.66 9.14 -8.46
CA ASP A 588 -5.35 9.42 -9.02
C ASP A 588 -4.68 10.57 -8.25
N LEU A 589 -3.39 10.44 -8.02
CA LEU A 589 -2.50 11.55 -7.68
C LEU A 589 -2.26 12.38 -8.96
N ARG A 590 -3.23 13.25 -9.28
CA ARG A 590 -3.37 13.82 -10.62
C ARG A 590 -2.52 15.06 -10.88
N HIS A 591 -2.57 16.04 -9.98
CA HIS A 591 -1.89 17.32 -10.18
C HIS A 591 -1.41 17.91 -8.85
N TYR A 592 -0.42 18.80 -8.91
CA TYR A 592 0.10 19.54 -7.76
C TYR A 592 0.08 21.05 -8.05
N HIS A 593 -0.74 21.77 -7.30
CA HIS A 593 -0.86 23.22 -7.32
C HIS A 593 0.26 23.83 -6.46
N ALA A 594 1.41 24.11 -7.09
CA ALA A 594 2.61 24.58 -6.41
C ALA A 594 2.44 25.94 -5.70
N ASP A 595 1.53 26.79 -6.17
CA ASP A 595 1.18 28.08 -5.57
C ASP A 595 0.41 27.94 -4.26
N LEU A 596 -0.31 26.82 -4.08
CA LEU A 596 -1.13 26.53 -2.91
C LEU A 596 -0.54 25.45 -1.99
N ASP A 597 0.52 24.78 -2.44
CA ASP A 597 1.11 23.58 -1.84
C ASP A 597 0.08 22.45 -1.63
N VAL A 598 -0.72 22.17 -2.68
CA VAL A 598 -1.89 21.26 -2.61
C VAL A 598 -1.91 20.30 -3.79
N TYR A 599 -2.19 19.04 -3.51
CA TYR A 599 -2.39 17.98 -4.49
C TYR A 599 -3.88 17.88 -4.83
N ASP A 600 -4.19 17.81 -6.13
CA ASP A 600 -5.53 17.50 -6.64
C ASP A 600 -5.63 15.99 -6.84
N LEU A 601 -6.45 15.34 -6.02
CA LEU A 601 -6.70 13.90 -6.08
C LEU A 601 -8.01 13.68 -6.83
N VAL A 602 -7.91 13.09 -8.02
CA VAL A 602 -9.04 13.00 -8.97
C VAL A 602 -9.08 11.60 -9.52
N ASN A 603 -10.06 10.79 -9.14
CA ASN A 603 -10.23 9.49 -9.80
C ASN A 603 -10.80 9.71 -11.20
N SER A 604 -10.60 8.74 -12.09
CA SER A 604 -11.11 8.74 -13.45
C SER A 604 -12.61 8.46 -13.55
N GLY A 605 -13.43 9.14 -12.73
CA GLY A 605 -14.87 9.02 -12.80
C GLY A 605 -15.61 9.10 -11.47
N GLN A 606 -15.03 8.60 -10.38
CA GLN A 606 -15.76 8.47 -9.11
C GLN A 606 -14.90 8.50 -7.84
N HIS A 607 -15.51 8.98 -6.77
CA HIS A 607 -15.13 8.71 -5.40
C HIS A 607 -16.38 8.17 -4.71
N ALA A 608 -16.21 7.48 -3.57
CA ALA A 608 -17.35 7.16 -2.72
C ALA A 608 -18.05 8.47 -2.29
N PRO A 609 -19.35 8.67 -2.62
CA PRO A 609 -20.09 9.90 -2.31
C PRO A 609 -20.04 10.30 -0.84
N TRP A 610 -19.90 9.34 0.07
CA TRP A 610 -19.60 9.58 1.49
C TRP A 610 -18.52 10.65 1.71
N PHE A 611 -17.47 10.77 0.89
CA PHE A 611 -16.44 11.80 1.07
C PHE A 611 -16.93 13.24 0.89
N ALA A 612 -18.09 13.46 0.25
CA ALA A 612 -18.61 14.80 -0.02
C ALA A 612 -18.97 15.57 1.27
N ARG A 613 -19.50 14.87 2.29
CA ARG A 613 -19.79 15.45 3.62
C ARG A 613 -19.37 14.55 4.79
N ARG A 614 -19.11 13.27 4.54
CA ARG A 614 -18.84 12.22 5.54
C ARG A 614 -19.95 12.09 6.57
N SER A 615 -21.18 12.26 6.12
CA SER A 615 -22.38 12.12 6.94
C SER A 615 -22.84 10.67 6.97
N ASP A 616 -23.35 10.21 8.12
CA ASP A 616 -24.08 8.95 8.24
C ASP A 616 -25.46 9.00 7.55
N ASP A 617 -26.02 10.20 7.38
CA ASP A 617 -27.16 10.41 6.49
C ASP A 617 -26.68 10.61 5.07
N PHE A 618 -26.86 9.57 4.24
CA PHE A 618 -26.42 9.57 2.85
C PHE A 618 -27.01 10.74 2.04
N ARG A 619 -28.17 11.27 2.44
CA ARG A 619 -28.84 12.38 1.74
C ARG A 619 -27.99 13.64 1.73
N GLU A 620 -27.27 13.92 2.81
CA GLU A 620 -26.36 15.06 2.90
C GLU A 620 -25.15 14.91 1.97
N ASN A 621 -24.68 13.67 1.80
CA ASN A 621 -23.58 13.34 0.89
C ASN A 621 -24.02 13.48 -0.58
N TRP A 622 -25.09 12.78 -0.96
CA TRP A 622 -25.59 12.72 -2.33
C TRP A 622 -26.12 14.06 -2.84
N LYS A 623 -26.62 14.93 -1.96
CA LYS A 623 -27.00 16.30 -2.32
C LYS A 623 -25.85 17.15 -2.86
N GLN A 624 -24.59 16.78 -2.60
CA GLN A 624 -23.42 17.44 -3.18
C GLN A 624 -22.99 16.84 -4.52
N VAL A 625 -23.51 15.65 -4.87
CA VAL A 625 -23.11 14.92 -6.07
C VAL A 625 -23.79 15.51 -7.30
N ARG A 626 -23.00 15.70 -8.34
CA ARG A 626 -23.45 16.04 -9.68
C ARG A 626 -23.07 14.91 -10.62
N LEU A 627 -24.05 14.35 -11.31
CA LEU A 627 -23.82 13.34 -12.34
C LEU A 627 -23.54 14.02 -13.67
N PHE A 628 -22.31 13.93 -14.16
CA PHE A 628 -21.88 14.49 -15.43
C PHE A 628 -21.87 13.44 -16.53
N PRO A 629 -22.18 13.79 -17.79
CA PRO A 629 -21.98 12.86 -18.89
C PRO A 629 -20.51 12.51 -19.01
N ALA A 630 -20.22 11.22 -19.16
CA ALA A 630 -18.86 10.73 -19.39
C ALA A 630 -18.21 11.46 -20.58
N LEU A 631 -16.90 11.68 -20.51
CA LEU A 631 -16.14 12.29 -21.60
C LEU A 631 -16.09 11.36 -22.82
N ASP A 632 -16.61 11.82 -23.97
CA ASP A 632 -16.66 11.03 -25.23
C ASP A 632 -15.29 10.65 -25.75
N PHE A 633 -14.30 11.50 -25.51
CA PHE A 633 -12.91 11.26 -25.90
C PHE A 633 -12.31 10.00 -25.26
N TYR A 634 -12.70 9.66 -24.02
CA TYR A 634 -12.18 8.49 -23.30
C TYR A 634 -13.18 7.34 -23.26
N PHE A 635 -14.47 7.64 -23.10
CA PHE A 635 -15.47 6.65 -22.72
C PHE A 635 -16.60 6.60 -23.75
N ARG A 636 -16.44 5.81 -24.79
CA ARG A 636 -17.45 5.67 -25.86
C ARG A 636 -18.75 5.04 -25.39
N ALA A 637 -18.71 4.25 -24.32
CA ALA A 637 -19.88 3.61 -23.72
C ALA A 637 -20.90 4.60 -23.14
N GLY A 638 -20.48 5.84 -22.84
CA GLY A 638 -21.34 6.85 -22.20
C GLY A 638 -21.75 6.45 -20.78
N GLY A 639 -22.73 7.18 -20.22
CA GLY A 639 -23.11 7.10 -18.80
C GLY A 639 -22.68 8.33 -18.02
N ALA A 640 -22.81 8.27 -16.70
CA ALA A 640 -22.51 9.34 -15.77
C ALA A 640 -21.22 9.09 -14.99
N SER A 641 -20.37 10.12 -14.92
CA SER A 641 -19.31 10.27 -13.91
C SER A 641 -19.86 11.00 -12.69
N VAL A 642 -19.29 10.72 -11.52
CA VAL A 642 -19.76 11.17 -10.19
C VAL A 642 -18.86 12.31 -9.70
N ALA A 643 -19.32 13.56 -9.80
CA ALA A 643 -18.55 14.73 -9.44
C ALA A 643 -19.00 15.37 -8.11
N PHE A 644 -18.05 15.66 -7.23
CA PHE A 644 -18.23 16.46 -6.02
C PHE A 644 -16.87 16.95 -5.50
N TYR A 645 -16.88 17.84 -4.51
CA TYR A 645 -15.69 18.25 -3.77
C TYR A 645 -15.69 17.56 -2.39
N ALA A 646 -14.63 16.82 -2.07
CA ALA A 646 -14.53 16.16 -0.79
C ALA A 646 -14.48 17.17 0.36
N ALA A 647 -15.16 16.87 1.47
CA ALA A 647 -15.15 17.74 2.65
C ALA A 647 -13.74 17.86 3.25
N PRO A 648 -13.39 18.99 3.89
CA PRO A 648 -12.07 19.17 4.50
C PRO A 648 -11.89 18.26 5.72
N ALA A 649 -10.68 17.80 5.99
CA ALA A 649 -10.34 16.94 7.12
C ALA A 649 -8.94 17.27 7.62
N GLU A 650 -8.80 17.63 8.90
CA GLU A 650 -7.52 18.09 9.48
C GLU A 650 -6.45 17.00 9.50
N ARG A 651 -6.86 15.73 9.62
CA ARG A 651 -5.96 14.58 9.63
C ARG A 651 -6.49 13.48 8.73
N VAL A 652 -5.63 13.04 7.83
CA VAL A 652 -5.89 11.97 6.86
C VAL A 652 -4.64 11.10 6.80
N THR A 653 -4.82 9.78 6.73
CA THR A 653 -3.75 8.83 6.49
C THR A 653 -3.83 8.32 5.07
N PHE A 654 -2.75 8.50 4.32
CA PHE A 654 -2.59 8.04 2.95
C PHE A 654 -1.77 6.75 2.91
N GLY A 655 -2.12 5.87 1.98
CA GLY A 655 -1.45 4.59 1.85
C GLY A 655 -1.53 4.01 0.46
N ARG A 656 -0.51 3.24 0.09
CA ARG A 656 -0.45 2.57 -1.21
C ARG A 656 0.45 1.33 -1.20
N LEU A 657 -0.15 0.16 -1.36
CA LEU A 657 0.59 -1.07 -1.63
C LEU A 657 1.14 -1.08 -3.05
N THR A 658 2.42 -1.42 -3.17
CA THR A 658 3.11 -1.70 -4.44
C THR A 658 4.04 -2.89 -4.24
N ARG A 659 4.67 -3.36 -5.33
CA ARG A 659 5.70 -4.40 -5.25
C ARG A 659 7.03 -3.89 -5.77
N ALA A 660 8.09 -4.21 -5.05
CA ALA A 660 9.47 -4.06 -5.49
C ALA A 660 10.10 -5.45 -5.64
N LYS A 661 10.40 -5.86 -6.89
CA LYS A 661 10.98 -7.19 -7.19
C LYS A 661 10.17 -8.35 -6.58
N GLY A 662 8.84 -8.27 -6.68
CA GLY A 662 7.91 -9.27 -6.15
C GLY A 662 7.61 -9.18 -4.65
N LYS A 663 8.31 -8.31 -3.89
CA LYS A 663 8.04 -8.08 -2.46
C LYS A 663 7.11 -6.89 -2.27
N TYR A 664 6.08 -7.06 -1.44
CA TYR A 664 5.17 -5.96 -1.12
C TYR A 664 5.83 -4.91 -0.23
N ARG A 665 5.51 -3.66 -0.53
CA ARG A 665 5.77 -2.51 0.32
C ARG A 665 4.55 -1.61 0.34
N MET A 666 4.31 -0.93 1.45
CA MET A 666 3.25 0.07 1.57
C MET A 666 3.87 1.43 1.81
N CYS A 667 3.69 2.36 0.87
CA CYS A 667 4.02 3.76 1.12
C CYS A 667 2.93 4.36 2.02
N LEU A 668 3.33 5.04 3.10
CA LEU A 668 2.46 5.58 4.15
C LEU A 668 2.88 6.99 4.53
N PHE A 669 1.91 7.89 4.68
CA PHE A 669 2.14 9.24 5.20
C PHE A 669 0.82 9.88 5.63
N THR A 670 0.90 10.94 6.42
CA THR A 670 -0.26 11.74 6.82
C THR A 670 -0.42 13.00 5.97
N GLY A 671 -1.58 13.63 6.10
CA GLY A 671 -1.87 14.93 5.53
C GLY A 671 -3.25 15.41 5.96
N SER A 672 -3.84 16.29 5.16
CA SER A 672 -5.18 16.84 5.36
C SER A 672 -5.94 16.98 4.04
N PHE A 673 -7.27 16.95 4.10
CA PHE A 673 -8.10 17.47 3.00
C PHE A 673 -8.45 18.92 3.27
N VAL A 674 -8.40 19.74 2.24
CA VAL A 674 -8.64 21.19 2.31
C VAL A 674 -9.81 21.58 1.42
N ASP A 675 -10.49 22.65 1.81
CA ASP A 675 -11.60 23.24 1.06
C ASP A 675 -11.34 24.74 0.91
N PHE A 676 -11.39 25.23 -0.33
CA PHE A 676 -11.20 26.64 -0.67
C PHE A 676 -12.52 27.39 -0.86
N GLY A 677 -13.65 26.72 -0.63
CA GLY A 677 -14.97 27.22 -0.98
C GLY A 677 -15.32 26.97 -2.44
N TRP A 678 -16.61 27.14 -2.76
CA TRP A 678 -17.18 26.72 -4.04
C TRP A 678 -16.49 27.33 -5.26
N GLU A 679 -16.31 28.66 -5.29
CA GLU A 679 -15.78 29.37 -6.46
C GLU A 679 -14.36 28.94 -6.81
N GLU A 680 -13.49 28.82 -5.81
CA GLU A 680 -12.10 28.43 -6.03
C GLU A 680 -11.98 26.94 -6.35
N ASN A 681 -12.75 26.07 -5.69
CA ASN A 681 -12.80 24.65 -6.03
C ASN A 681 -13.26 24.44 -7.48
N GLU A 682 -14.26 25.20 -7.96
CA GLU A 682 -14.71 25.20 -9.35
C GLU A 682 -13.62 25.67 -10.31
N ARG A 683 -12.87 26.72 -9.95
CA ARG A 683 -11.75 27.21 -10.76
C ARG A 683 -10.65 26.16 -10.90
N LEU A 684 -10.24 25.54 -9.79
CA LEU A 684 -9.20 24.51 -9.75
C LEU A 684 -9.62 23.26 -10.53
N ALA A 685 -10.85 22.76 -10.33
CA ALA A 685 -11.37 21.58 -11.00
C ALA A 685 -11.40 21.73 -12.54
N ARG A 686 -11.69 22.93 -13.04
CA ARG A 686 -11.66 23.24 -14.48
C ARG A 686 -10.26 23.20 -15.10
N MET A 687 -9.19 23.17 -14.29
CA MET A 687 -7.82 23.03 -14.77
C MET A 687 -7.44 21.57 -15.04
N THR A 688 -8.15 20.61 -14.46
CA THR A 688 -7.91 19.17 -14.62
C THR A 688 -9.09 18.51 -15.34
N THR A 689 -9.86 17.65 -14.68
CA THR A 689 -11.05 17.02 -15.29
C THR A 689 -12.29 17.39 -14.49
N TYR A 690 -13.02 18.40 -14.95
CA TYR A 690 -14.14 19.02 -14.22
C TYR A 690 -15.32 18.07 -13.93
N GLU A 691 -15.54 17.08 -14.79
CA GLU A 691 -16.61 16.08 -14.70
C GLU A 691 -16.35 15.00 -13.64
N TRP A 692 -15.16 15.00 -13.02
CA TRP A 692 -14.73 14.00 -12.05
C TRP A 692 -14.76 14.57 -10.62
N PRO A 693 -14.68 13.72 -9.58
CA PRO A 693 -14.66 14.18 -8.21
C PRO A 693 -13.25 14.60 -7.80
N HIS A 694 -13.16 15.60 -6.93
CA HIS A 694 -11.90 16.16 -6.46
C HIS A 694 -11.79 16.09 -4.95
N ALA A 695 -10.63 15.64 -4.47
CA ALA A 695 -10.18 15.84 -3.09
C ALA A 695 -8.87 16.62 -3.11
N TYR A 696 -8.91 17.87 -2.65
CA TYR A 696 -7.70 18.68 -2.50
C TYR A 696 -6.99 18.31 -1.20
N ALA A 697 -5.70 17.97 -1.29
CA ALA A 697 -4.94 17.46 -0.15
C ALA A 697 -3.62 18.19 0.07
N ARG A 698 -3.25 18.44 1.33
CA ARG A 698 -1.88 18.79 1.74
C ARG A 698 -1.22 17.58 2.37
N PHE A 699 0.02 17.28 2.00
CA PHE A 699 0.75 16.13 2.53
C PHE A 699 1.77 16.58 3.58
N ASP A 700 1.91 15.79 4.64
CA ASP A 700 2.92 16.00 5.69
C ASP A 700 4.31 15.44 5.27
N CYS A 701 4.54 15.29 3.96
CA CYS A 701 5.81 14.85 3.41
C CYS A 701 6.25 15.77 2.27
N SER A 702 7.57 15.88 2.07
CA SER A 702 8.09 16.70 0.98
C SER A 702 7.79 16.09 -0.39
N MET A 703 7.60 16.94 -1.41
CA MET A 703 7.47 16.51 -2.79
C MET A 703 8.68 15.65 -3.25
N ALA A 704 9.89 15.94 -2.74
CA ALA A 704 11.08 15.16 -3.04
C ALA A 704 10.98 13.72 -2.50
N ALA A 705 10.52 13.57 -1.25
CA ALA A 705 10.28 12.25 -0.66
C ALA A 705 9.19 11.49 -1.40
N LEU A 706 8.08 12.16 -1.74
CA LEU A 706 6.99 11.57 -2.53
C LEU A 706 7.50 11.08 -3.89
N ALA A 707 8.21 11.92 -4.65
CA ALA A 707 8.74 11.57 -5.97
C ALA A 707 9.74 10.41 -5.92
N GLN A 708 10.53 10.30 -4.85
CA GLN A 708 11.53 9.24 -4.69
C GLN A 708 10.90 7.88 -4.31
N HIS A 709 9.83 7.89 -3.52
CA HIS A 709 9.35 6.68 -2.84
C HIS A 709 7.95 6.21 -3.28
N TYR A 710 7.12 7.10 -3.83
CA TYR A 710 5.79 6.74 -4.33
C TYR A 710 5.88 6.12 -5.72
N SER A 711 5.22 5.00 -5.97
CA SER A 711 5.38 4.21 -7.20
C SER A 711 4.06 3.74 -7.78
N SER A 712 3.11 4.67 -7.87
CA SER A 712 1.77 4.45 -8.39
C SER A 712 1.16 5.77 -8.86
N ASN A 713 0.23 5.72 -9.81
CA ASN A 713 -0.70 6.82 -10.11
C ASN A 713 -1.81 6.90 -9.06
N HIS A 714 -2.36 5.76 -8.63
CA HIS A 714 -3.42 5.72 -7.64
C HIS A 714 -2.93 5.91 -6.20
N ILE A 715 -3.76 6.59 -5.41
CA ILE A 715 -3.61 6.85 -3.97
C ILE A 715 -4.91 6.53 -3.22
N HIS A 716 -4.74 6.04 -1.98
CA HIS A 716 -5.86 5.72 -1.10
C HIS A 716 -5.72 6.43 0.24
N ALA A 717 -6.86 6.75 0.84
CA ALA A 717 -6.90 7.53 2.06
C ALA A 717 -8.11 7.19 2.96
N ILE A 718 -7.87 7.27 4.27
CA ILE A 718 -8.90 7.24 5.32
C ILE A 718 -8.69 8.43 6.26
N VAL A 719 -9.80 8.98 6.77
CA VAL A 719 -9.77 10.12 7.70
C VAL A 719 -9.30 9.67 9.08
N GLY A 720 -8.48 10.50 9.72
CA GLY A 720 -7.81 10.21 10.99
C GLY A 720 -6.35 9.82 10.83
N ASP A 721 -5.66 9.67 11.96
CA ASP A 721 -4.31 9.10 12.01
C ASP A 721 -4.42 7.59 12.25
N TRP A 722 -3.95 6.82 11.28
CA TRP A 722 -3.93 5.35 11.28
C TRP A 722 -2.52 4.80 11.03
N MET A 723 -1.48 5.63 11.22
CA MET A 723 -0.11 5.27 10.89
C MET A 723 0.37 4.07 11.70
N ALA A 724 0.16 4.08 13.03
CA ALA A 724 0.58 3.00 13.92
C ALA A 724 -0.10 1.67 13.56
N GLU A 725 -1.41 1.71 13.31
CA GLU A 725 -2.22 0.58 12.88
C GLU A 725 -1.72 -0.01 11.56
N LEU A 726 -1.53 0.82 10.53
CA LEU A 726 -1.11 0.38 9.19
C LEU A 726 0.32 -0.15 9.17
N ILE A 727 1.23 0.47 9.93
CA ILE A 727 2.61 -0.02 10.07
C ILE A 727 2.62 -1.40 10.73
N ALA A 728 1.87 -1.59 11.82
CA ALA A 728 1.76 -2.89 12.48
C ALA A 728 1.09 -3.94 11.58
N ALA A 729 0.08 -3.56 10.81
CA ALA A 729 -0.54 -4.42 9.81
C ALA A 729 0.48 -4.86 8.74
N CYS A 730 1.27 -3.93 8.21
CA CYS A 730 2.31 -4.22 7.23
C CYS A 730 3.34 -5.23 7.78
N GLU A 731 3.88 -4.95 8.97
CA GLU A 731 4.85 -5.81 9.64
C GLU A 731 4.28 -7.22 9.89
N HIS A 732 3.00 -7.32 10.28
CA HIS A 732 2.33 -8.61 10.46
C HIS A 732 2.19 -9.40 9.16
N LEU A 733 1.89 -8.71 8.06
CA LEU A 733 1.68 -9.31 6.73
C LEU A 733 2.98 -9.55 5.95
N GLY A 734 4.14 -9.24 6.52
CA GLY A 734 5.42 -9.31 5.81
C GLY A 734 5.53 -8.30 4.65
N VAL A 735 4.84 -7.17 4.78
CA VAL A 735 4.90 -6.03 3.87
C VAL A 735 5.88 -5.00 4.45
N GLU A 736 6.75 -4.44 3.62
CA GLU A 736 7.67 -3.37 4.05
C GLU A 736 6.93 -2.02 4.19
N PRO A 737 6.82 -1.42 5.40
CA PRO A 737 6.26 -0.08 5.53
C PRO A 737 7.30 0.99 5.13
N VAL A 738 6.96 1.85 4.17
CA VAL A 738 7.77 3.00 3.72
C VAL A 738 7.07 4.29 4.16
N VAL A 739 7.50 4.84 5.30
CA VAL A 739 6.88 6.02 5.94
C VAL A 739 7.54 7.31 5.45
N LEU A 740 6.78 8.27 4.92
CA LEU A 740 7.31 9.53 4.37
C LEU A 740 7.17 10.76 5.27
N SER A 741 6.32 10.72 6.30
CA SER A 741 5.98 11.83 7.20
C SER A 741 6.43 11.59 8.64
#